data_AF-A0A5C9CG82-F1
#
_entry.id   AF-A0A5C9CG82-F1
#
_cell.length_a   1.000
_cell.length_b   1.000
_cell.length_c   1.000
_cell.angle_alpha   90.00
_cell.angle_beta   90.00
_cell.angle_gamma   90.00
#
_symmetry.space_group_name_H-M   'P 1'
#
loop_
_entity.id
_entity.type
_entity.pdbx_description
1 polymer ?
#
loop_
_entity_poly.entity_id
_entity_poly.type
_entity_poly.pdbx_seq_one_letter_code
_entity_poly.pdbx_strand_id
1 'polypeptide(L)'
;MTVKHLLACCVLALVVMLPAQADALGQQLATQAAMDALFSMSQVQPEGSERVEPPKGFGGAEADEEELIQYLAAQKRLGADLNAYGHLGTPLHHAIRSGLHDTARWLLKNGANPQLRVQGDGAQGSSPGPDAWGVAVSVSAWKLLDDMRRLPVYKALSADDQARAVWPYALDAADKTAMLLSKRIALPGFSTLPQLADAVLLHSLCTGQPRLAQAMLGQSDAPAQPAAVRRPGQPCVGVAAPGDAGKPAVPSLPLTEWKVIEERLQWPVLPFIAMQAQTPSQVTQWLAIGLRKPWSEPVAATQFVWGAMRAAPPASLALLHAMTPASLQAGLRDPAIMTAWLKLVADWPLNDLRWALTQVDAGQLAAKLEPVMNDWSYSKAAGREAKDSKDRIARWVLLTDRLATPLSAVPSKGFLYQVPIELWSRWLALGFVVDDAEWASWLAWSDPLPFEQAWPVIAKHQPAIAQRAVEWLVAPLSVGATQDLQTKRLSYGSDTFHYDQSFLRKAKFLLAQRAQAPRPRWLAGARAGTPLEPGVAFALAQNWVRMPSAALRAQVERAPLNCQARPSAALRRRLASGNLLAAENDRSYEGDVVQLIALPGESTCGWLVAGNTSGGRQFINEESFSEGVRRLTPCTDGSANAALWNEARSAWLPVTDMPEGGLIPVRLKAGGAVVFASTEVEYGTCGGKSGGVHLPHLAPDGALQLEPLGSGHPVFDALALQCDFRALSVCLGLTDASAHPVDALAEPSLMDKVWAKEKNAFLAAMDRLDRAALIQARADGLFPGWLDEALRRTSASPSLALPEKRQRIAWVFAQRAPRPAFAQETLDVLVPWLPTEDWGPVLSALRCTNRYALDRVAEQAQAKNLTALHRRIQAALATSCSAGKQG
;
A
#
# COMPACT_ATOMS: atom_id res chain seq x y z
N MET A 1 -13.03 23.25 60.46
CA MET A 1 -13.97 23.63 59.38
C MET A 1 -15.02 22.53 59.24
N THR A 2 -16.29 22.84 59.43
CA THR A 2 -17.41 21.89 59.45
C THR A 2 -17.74 21.35 58.05
N VAL A 3 -18.18 20.09 57.96
CA VAL A 3 -18.58 19.35 56.74
C VAL A 3 -19.50 20.14 55.79
N LYS A 4 -20.30 21.08 56.32
CA LYS A 4 -21.11 22.03 55.53
C LYS A 4 -20.28 22.95 54.61
N HIS A 5 -19.06 23.32 54.96
CA HIS A 5 -18.20 24.17 54.13
C HIS A 5 -17.50 23.39 53.01
N LEU A 6 -17.20 22.10 53.22
CA LEU A 6 -16.69 21.23 52.16
C LEU A 6 -17.76 20.92 51.11
N LEU A 7 -19.00 20.65 51.53
CA LEU A 7 -20.12 20.45 50.59
C LEU A 7 -20.44 21.72 49.80
N ALA A 8 -20.40 22.90 50.44
CA ALA A 8 -20.62 24.17 49.76
C ALA A 8 -19.51 24.48 48.74
N CYS A 9 -18.24 24.20 49.05
CA CYS A 9 -17.13 24.36 48.10
C CYS A 9 -17.19 23.34 46.95
N CYS A 10 -17.58 22.09 47.18
CA CYS A 10 -17.76 21.10 46.11
C CYS A 10 -18.95 21.42 45.19
N VAL A 11 -20.05 21.92 45.75
CA VAL A 11 -21.21 22.37 44.94
C VAL A 11 -20.86 23.65 44.16
N LEU A 12 -20.13 24.60 44.75
CA LEU A 12 -19.63 25.77 44.01
C LEU A 12 -18.64 25.35 42.90
N ALA A 13 -17.75 24.39 43.15
CA ALA A 13 -16.81 23.89 42.13
C ALA A 13 -17.53 23.15 40.99
N LEU A 14 -18.58 22.37 41.29
CA LEU A 14 -19.42 21.72 40.26
C LEU A 14 -20.23 22.76 39.44
N VAL A 15 -20.77 23.79 40.09
CA VAL A 15 -21.55 24.87 39.44
C VAL A 15 -20.67 25.79 38.59
N VAL A 16 -19.38 25.94 38.91
CA VAL A 16 -18.41 26.71 38.10
C VAL A 16 -17.83 25.88 36.94
N MET A 17 -17.77 24.54 37.03
CA MET A 17 -17.28 23.69 35.94
C MET A 17 -18.33 23.31 34.88
N LEU A 18 -19.62 23.31 35.24
CA LEU A 18 -20.73 23.09 34.29
C LEU A 18 -20.79 24.12 33.12
N PRO A 19 -20.67 25.44 33.34
CA PRO A 19 -20.67 26.41 32.24
C PRO A 19 -19.42 26.29 31.37
N ALA A 20 -18.25 26.00 31.95
CA ALA A 20 -17.01 25.84 31.18
C ALA A 20 -17.03 24.64 30.21
N GLN A 21 -17.70 23.53 30.60
CA GLN A 21 -17.88 22.36 29.73
C GLN A 21 -18.95 22.60 28.66
N ALA A 22 -20.02 23.34 28.98
CA ALA A 22 -21.05 23.73 28.02
C ALA A 22 -20.51 24.73 26.97
N ASP A 23 -19.68 25.69 27.39
CA ASP A 23 -19.02 26.66 26.51
C ASP A 23 -18.00 25.99 25.58
N ALA A 24 -17.21 25.03 26.08
CA ALA A 24 -16.27 24.27 25.25
C ALA A 24 -16.98 23.41 24.18
N LEU A 25 -18.10 22.77 24.55
CA LEU A 25 -18.92 22.00 23.60
C LEU A 25 -19.59 22.92 22.57
N GLY A 26 -20.06 24.10 22.98
CA GLY A 26 -20.61 25.13 22.09
C GLY A 26 -19.59 25.64 21.07
N GLN A 27 -18.36 25.90 21.50
CA GLN A 27 -17.25 26.31 20.62
C GLN A 27 -16.88 25.23 19.61
N GLN A 28 -16.83 23.96 20.04
CA GLN A 28 -16.53 22.84 19.14
C GLN A 28 -17.63 22.66 18.08
N LEU A 29 -18.91 22.76 18.46
CA LEU A 29 -20.03 22.70 17.51
C LEU A 29 -20.04 23.88 16.54
N ALA A 30 -19.77 25.10 17.00
CA ALA A 30 -19.66 26.28 16.15
C ALA A 30 -18.48 26.17 15.16
N THR A 31 -17.36 25.59 15.60
CA THR A 31 -16.20 25.32 14.75
C THR A 31 -16.53 24.28 13.69
N GLN A 32 -17.17 23.18 14.06
CA GLN A 32 -17.62 22.16 13.10
C GLN A 32 -18.60 22.75 12.07
N ALA A 33 -19.60 23.51 12.52
CA ALA A 33 -20.56 24.16 11.62
C ALA A 33 -19.88 25.14 10.65
N ALA A 34 -18.84 25.85 11.09
CA ALA A 34 -18.06 26.73 10.20
C ALA A 34 -17.27 25.93 9.15
N MET A 35 -16.67 24.79 9.53
CA MET A 35 -15.97 23.90 8.59
C MET A 35 -16.93 23.22 7.63
N ASP A 36 -18.09 22.76 8.10
CA ASP A 36 -19.12 22.11 7.29
C ASP A 36 -19.72 23.08 6.27
N ALA A 37 -19.98 24.34 6.67
CA ALA A 37 -20.41 25.39 5.74
C ALA A 37 -19.39 25.55 4.61
N LEU A 38 -18.11 25.70 4.97
CA LEU A 38 -17.02 25.86 4.01
C LEU A 38 -16.89 24.66 3.06
N PHE A 39 -16.87 23.41 3.56
CA PHE A 39 -16.67 22.21 2.74
C PHE A 39 -17.93 21.71 2.02
N SER A 40 -19.12 22.20 2.38
CA SER A 40 -20.35 21.94 1.63
C SER A 40 -20.46 22.75 0.32
N MET A 41 -19.62 23.77 0.15
CA MET A 41 -19.54 24.53 -1.10
C MET A 41 -18.80 23.74 -2.19
N SER A 42 -19.37 23.74 -3.40
CA SER A 42 -18.84 22.99 -4.56
C SER A 42 -17.41 23.38 -4.94
N GLN A 43 -17.02 24.64 -4.73
CA GLN A 43 -15.70 25.17 -5.07
C GLN A 43 -14.60 24.84 -4.04
N VAL A 44 -15.00 24.44 -2.82
CA VAL A 44 -14.06 24.23 -1.70
C VAL A 44 -13.84 22.75 -1.40
N GLN A 45 -14.89 21.94 -1.57
CA GLN A 45 -14.87 20.51 -1.33
C GLN A 45 -13.67 19.85 -2.05
N PRO A 46 -12.78 19.12 -1.34
CA PRO A 46 -11.70 18.38 -1.98
C PRO A 46 -12.25 17.29 -2.92
N GLU A 47 -11.65 17.14 -4.09
CA GLU A 47 -12.03 16.10 -5.05
C GLU A 47 -11.88 14.71 -4.41
N GLY A 48 -12.84 13.81 -4.64
CA GLY A 48 -12.83 12.45 -4.09
C GLY A 48 -13.20 12.33 -2.60
N SER A 49 -13.40 13.44 -1.88
CA SER A 49 -13.90 13.42 -0.50
C SER A 49 -15.39 13.09 -0.44
N GLU A 50 -15.84 12.58 0.72
CA GLU A 50 -17.28 12.41 0.97
C GLU A 50 -17.99 13.78 0.99
N ARG A 51 -19.20 13.83 0.45
CA ARG A 51 -19.98 15.07 0.40
C ARG A 51 -20.38 15.50 1.81
N VAL A 52 -19.91 16.66 2.23
CA VAL A 52 -20.30 17.28 3.49
C VAL A 52 -21.67 17.92 3.31
N GLU A 53 -22.62 17.56 4.17
CA GLU A 53 -23.95 18.16 4.17
C GLU A 53 -23.88 19.60 4.67
N PRO A 54 -24.63 20.55 4.06
CA PRO A 54 -24.63 21.92 4.51
C PRO A 54 -25.25 22.02 5.93
N PRO A 55 -24.64 22.80 6.83
CA PRO A 55 -25.19 22.99 8.15
C PRO A 55 -26.50 23.80 8.08
N LYS A 56 -27.30 23.69 9.14
CA LYS A 56 -28.61 24.36 9.20
C LYS A 56 -28.46 25.87 8.98
N GLY A 57 -29.22 26.40 8.02
CA GLY A 57 -29.27 27.83 7.71
C GLY A 57 -28.20 28.32 6.74
N PHE A 58 -27.54 27.40 6.01
CA PHE A 58 -26.57 27.73 4.96
C PHE A 58 -26.95 27.02 3.64
N GLY A 59 -26.85 27.71 2.51
CA GLY A 59 -27.24 27.25 1.18
C GLY A 59 -26.35 26.16 0.57
N GLY A 60 -25.17 25.91 1.15
CA GLY A 60 -24.28 24.82 0.73
C GLY A 60 -23.66 25.04 -0.65
N ALA A 61 -23.91 24.11 -1.58
CA ALA A 61 -23.27 24.09 -2.89
C ALA A 61 -23.56 25.33 -3.77
N GLU A 62 -24.69 26.00 -3.52
CA GLU A 62 -25.17 27.18 -4.27
C GLU A 62 -24.89 28.51 -3.52
N ALA A 63 -24.29 28.46 -2.33
CA ALA A 63 -24.00 29.66 -1.56
C ALA A 63 -22.89 30.50 -2.21
N ASP A 64 -22.94 31.82 -2.02
CA ASP A 64 -21.88 32.74 -2.43
C ASP A 64 -20.95 33.12 -1.25
N GLU A 65 -19.90 33.90 -1.55
CA GLU A 65 -18.96 34.36 -0.51
C GLU A 65 -19.63 35.26 0.54
N GLU A 66 -20.67 36.03 0.17
CA GLU A 66 -21.35 36.91 1.11
C GLU A 66 -22.14 36.10 2.14
N GLU A 67 -22.89 35.10 1.69
CA GLU A 67 -23.60 34.17 2.55
C GLU A 67 -22.63 33.39 3.45
N LEU A 68 -21.51 32.90 2.90
CA LEU A 68 -20.48 32.23 3.70
C LEU A 68 -19.92 33.15 4.77
N ILE A 69 -19.56 34.39 4.44
CA ILE A 69 -19.03 35.37 5.39
C ILE A 69 -20.06 35.68 6.49
N GLN A 70 -21.34 35.85 6.13
CA GLN A 70 -22.41 36.08 7.11
C GLN A 70 -22.55 34.88 8.07
N TYR A 71 -22.49 33.66 7.53
CA TYR A 71 -22.55 32.44 8.33
C TYR A 71 -21.34 32.30 9.25
N LEU A 72 -20.12 32.45 8.73
CA LEU A 72 -18.88 32.42 9.50
C LEU A 72 -18.85 33.50 10.59
N ALA A 73 -19.40 34.69 10.32
CA ALA A 73 -19.52 35.75 11.31
C ALA A 73 -20.44 35.35 12.47
N ALA A 74 -21.55 34.64 12.19
CA ALA A 74 -22.43 34.10 13.21
C ALA A 74 -21.72 33.02 14.05
N GLN A 75 -21.04 32.06 13.41
CA GLN A 75 -20.31 31.00 14.12
C GLN A 75 -19.15 31.57 14.95
N LYS A 76 -18.44 32.58 14.45
CA LYS A 76 -17.39 33.27 15.20
C LYS A 76 -17.92 33.91 16.50
N ARG A 77 -19.13 34.49 16.48
CA ARG A 77 -19.76 35.03 17.71
C ARG A 77 -20.08 33.94 18.73
N LEU A 78 -20.27 32.71 18.27
CA LEU A 78 -20.43 31.51 19.11
C LEU A 78 -19.09 30.88 19.52
N GLY A 79 -17.96 31.50 19.15
CA GLY A 79 -16.62 31.05 19.53
C GLY A 79 -15.98 30.04 18.59
N ALA A 80 -16.42 29.95 17.33
CA ALA A 80 -15.76 29.11 16.33
C ALA A 80 -14.28 29.46 16.14
N ASP A 81 -13.42 28.44 16.11
CA ASP A 81 -11.98 28.59 15.82
C ASP A 81 -11.72 28.66 14.31
N LEU A 82 -11.33 29.84 13.83
CA LEU A 82 -11.00 30.08 12.42
C LEU A 82 -9.64 29.50 12.00
N ASN A 83 -8.91 28.87 12.93
CA ASN A 83 -7.63 28.20 12.71
C ASN A 83 -7.73 26.67 12.79
N ALA A 84 -8.93 26.13 12.97
CA ALA A 84 -9.15 24.68 12.97
C ALA A 84 -8.69 24.07 11.63
N TYR A 85 -8.12 22.86 11.70
CA TYR A 85 -7.69 22.14 10.50
C TYR A 85 -8.80 21.22 10.00
N GLY A 86 -8.97 21.19 8.68
CA GLY A 86 -9.74 20.17 7.97
C GLY A 86 -9.07 19.90 6.63
N HIS A 87 -8.97 18.63 6.21
CA HIS A 87 -8.28 18.23 4.97
C HIS A 87 -6.92 18.91 4.81
N LEU A 88 -6.05 18.74 5.82
CA LEU A 88 -4.68 19.25 5.87
C LEU A 88 -4.49 20.78 5.95
N GLY A 89 -5.54 21.60 5.80
CA GLY A 89 -5.46 23.06 5.82
C GLY A 89 -6.44 23.73 6.78
N THR A 90 -6.21 25.02 7.07
CA THR A 90 -7.17 25.86 7.83
C THR A 90 -8.21 26.48 6.89
N PRO A 91 -9.32 27.06 7.40
CA PRO A 91 -10.27 27.83 6.59
C PRO A 91 -9.61 28.84 5.66
N LEU A 92 -8.56 29.52 6.13
CA LEU A 92 -7.83 30.50 5.32
C LEU A 92 -7.10 29.84 4.14
N HIS A 93 -6.46 28.68 4.33
CA HIS A 93 -5.81 27.98 3.24
C HIS A 93 -6.80 27.56 2.15
N HIS A 94 -7.94 27.00 2.55
CA HIS A 94 -8.99 26.56 1.61
C HIS A 94 -9.65 27.73 0.90
N ALA A 95 -9.94 28.83 1.60
CA ALA A 95 -10.47 30.04 0.96
C ALA A 95 -9.52 30.60 -0.11
N ILE A 96 -8.21 30.59 0.15
CA ILE A 96 -7.21 31.03 -0.84
C ILE A 96 -7.16 30.07 -2.02
N ARG A 97 -7.06 28.75 -1.76
CA ARG A 97 -6.97 27.71 -2.80
C ARG A 97 -8.17 27.73 -3.74
N SER A 98 -9.36 27.94 -3.19
CA SER A 98 -10.62 27.96 -3.94
C SER A 98 -10.95 29.31 -4.58
N GLY A 99 -10.09 30.33 -4.44
CA GLY A 99 -10.30 31.65 -5.04
C GLY A 99 -11.34 32.51 -4.32
N LEU A 100 -11.74 32.14 -3.09
CA LEU A 100 -12.69 32.89 -2.24
C LEU A 100 -11.97 34.07 -1.57
N HIS A 101 -11.62 35.07 -2.39
CA HIS A 101 -10.74 36.16 -1.98
C HIS A 101 -11.36 37.08 -0.91
N ASP A 102 -12.68 37.29 -0.93
CA ASP A 102 -13.37 38.15 0.03
C ASP A 102 -13.52 37.44 1.38
N THR A 103 -13.78 36.14 1.35
CA THR A 103 -13.76 35.25 2.51
C THR A 103 -12.37 35.21 3.13
N ALA A 104 -11.30 35.05 2.33
CA ALA A 104 -9.94 35.08 2.82
C ALA A 104 -9.57 36.42 3.47
N ARG A 105 -9.95 37.55 2.86
CA ARG A 105 -9.79 38.90 3.45
C ARG A 105 -10.57 39.04 4.76
N TRP A 106 -11.79 38.50 4.82
CA TRP A 106 -12.59 38.51 6.03
C TRP A 106 -11.93 37.68 7.14
N LEU A 107 -11.48 36.47 6.86
CA LEU A 107 -10.79 35.58 7.80
C LEU A 107 -9.54 36.24 8.39
N LEU A 108 -8.71 36.86 7.55
CA LEU A 108 -7.52 37.61 7.98
C LEU A 108 -7.87 38.76 8.93
N LYS A 109 -8.89 39.56 8.60
CA LYS A 109 -9.37 40.64 9.47
C LYS A 109 -9.95 40.14 10.79
N ASN A 110 -10.35 38.87 10.84
CA ASN A 110 -11.07 38.27 11.95
C ASN A 110 -10.23 37.33 12.82
N GLY A 111 -8.90 37.28 12.64
CA GLY A 111 -7.99 36.55 13.54
C GLY A 111 -7.55 35.18 13.04
N ALA A 112 -7.79 34.84 11.77
CA ALA A 112 -7.13 33.70 11.15
C ALA A 112 -5.62 33.96 11.08
N ASN A 113 -4.82 33.02 11.56
CA ASN A 113 -3.37 33.10 11.57
C ASN A 113 -2.82 32.68 10.21
N PRO A 114 -2.24 33.61 9.42
CA PRO A 114 -1.76 33.30 8.08
C PRO A 114 -0.45 32.51 8.06
N GLN A 115 0.25 32.36 9.19
CA GLN A 115 1.52 31.63 9.27
C GLN A 115 1.36 30.15 9.63
N LEU A 116 0.13 29.70 9.92
CA LEU A 116 -0.16 28.27 10.03
C LEU A 116 0.16 27.61 8.69
N ARG A 117 0.67 26.38 8.72
CA ARG A 117 1.14 25.67 7.53
C ARG A 117 0.25 24.48 7.21
N VAL A 118 0.07 24.19 5.94
CA VAL A 118 -0.58 22.95 5.50
C VAL A 118 0.16 21.73 6.11
N GLN A 119 -0.61 20.78 6.66
CA GLN A 119 -0.12 19.52 7.22
C GLN A 119 0.08 18.47 6.11
N GLY A 120 0.90 17.45 6.32
CA GLY A 120 0.94 16.28 5.42
C GLY A 120 1.66 16.43 4.08
N ASP A 121 1.89 17.64 3.56
CA ASP A 121 2.61 17.88 2.29
C ASP A 121 4.14 17.62 2.35
N GLY A 122 4.62 16.96 3.41
CA GLY A 122 6.01 16.55 3.59
C GLY A 122 6.27 15.16 3.00
N ALA A 123 6.23 15.01 1.68
CA ALA A 123 6.89 13.86 1.05
C ALA A 123 8.36 13.88 1.48
N GLN A 124 8.78 12.88 2.26
CA GLN A 124 10.16 12.50 2.58
C GLN A 124 11.20 13.66 2.50
N GLY A 125 11.23 14.51 3.53
CA GLY A 125 12.48 15.17 3.94
C GLY A 125 12.92 16.47 3.25
N SER A 126 12.07 17.22 2.54
CA SER A 126 12.47 18.56 2.05
C SER A 126 11.35 19.60 2.00
N SER A 127 11.46 20.62 2.85
CA SER A 127 10.56 21.78 3.08
C SER A 127 9.26 21.55 3.88
N PRO A 128 8.99 22.39 4.90
CA PRO A 128 7.70 22.42 5.58
C PRO A 128 6.59 22.93 4.63
N GLY A 129 5.34 22.48 4.83
CA GLY A 129 4.19 22.86 3.99
C GLY A 129 3.95 24.38 3.89
N PRO A 130 3.25 24.86 2.84
CA PRO A 130 3.00 26.28 2.62
C PRO A 130 2.16 26.88 3.74
N ASP A 131 2.47 28.12 4.09
CA ASP A 131 1.56 28.99 4.84
C ASP A 131 0.58 29.68 3.87
N ALA A 132 -0.28 30.57 4.38
CA ALA A 132 -1.24 31.28 3.53
C ALA A 132 -0.57 32.09 2.40
N TRP A 133 0.65 32.61 2.63
CA TRP A 133 1.40 33.35 1.62
C TRP A 133 1.92 32.42 0.52
N GLY A 134 2.44 31.25 0.91
CA GLY A 134 2.85 30.19 -0.01
C GLY A 134 1.70 29.63 -0.85
N VAL A 135 0.52 29.39 -0.24
CA VAL A 135 -0.68 28.96 -0.99
C VAL A 135 -1.13 30.03 -1.97
N ALA A 136 -1.08 31.31 -1.60
CA ALA A 136 -1.42 32.39 -2.54
C ALA A 136 -0.47 32.44 -3.75
N VAL A 137 0.79 32.06 -3.61
CA VAL A 137 1.72 31.91 -4.74
C VAL A 137 1.36 30.67 -5.57
N SER A 138 1.07 29.53 -4.92
CA SER A 138 0.79 28.28 -5.63
C SER A 138 -0.46 28.38 -6.52
N VAL A 139 -1.47 29.13 -6.12
CA VAL A 139 -2.69 29.38 -6.91
C VAL A 139 -2.72 30.74 -7.63
N SER A 140 -1.59 31.45 -7.67
CA SER A 140 -1.46 32.74 -8.38
C SER A 140 -2.43 33.84 -7.90
N ALA A 141 -2.80 33.85 -6.61
CA ALA A 141 -3.63 34.85 -5.95
C ALA A 141 -2.85 36.15 -5.65
N TRP A 142 -2.29 36.77 -6.70
CA TRP A 142 -1.32 37.88 -6.61
C TRP A 142 -1.81 39.13 -5.89
N LYS A 143 -3.11 39.43 -5.95
CA LYS A 143 -3.69 40.57 -5.21
C LYS A 143 -3.73 40.29 -3.71
N LEU A 144 -4.11 39.07 -3.34
CA LEU A 144 -4.16 38.66 -1.94
C LEU A 144 -2.75 38.51 -1.35
N LEU A 145 -1.76 38.11 -2.16
CA LEU A 145 -0.34 38.15 -1.81
C LEU A 145 0.09 39.57 -1.37
N ASP A 146 -0.33 40.61 -2.10
CA ASP A 146 -0.02 42.01 -1.79
C ASP A 146 -0.77 42.49 -0.54
N ASP A 147 -2.02 42.05 -0.34
CA ASP A 147 -2.80 42.34 0.86
C ASP A 147 -2.11 41.74 2.10
N MET A 148 -1.71 40.48 2.03
CA MET A 148 -1.02 39.78 3.12
C MET A 148 0.35 40.38 3.43
N ARG A 149 1.10 40.80 2.41
CA ARG A 149 2.40 41.48 2.59
C ARG A 149 2.32 42.74 3.47
N ARG A 150 1.14 43.38 3.57
CA ARG A 150 0.93 44.57 4.41
C ARG A 150 0.62 44.23 5.87
N LEU A 151 0.33 42.97 6.19
CA LEU A 151 0.03 42.54 7.56
C LEU A 151 1.29 42.67 8.43
N PRO A 152 1.15 43.07 9.73
CA PRO A 152 2.30 43.23 10.62
C PRO A 152 3.19 41.99 10.70
N VAL A 153 2.56 40.82 10.71
CA VAL A 153 3.21 39.50 10.76
C VAL A 153 4.15 39.25 9.58
N TYR A 154 3.76 39.61 8.36
CA TYR A 154 4.60 39.47 7.16
C TYR A 154 5.56 40.64 6.97
N LYS A 155 5.17 41.86 7.36
CA LYS A 155 6.03 43.05 7.30
C LYS A 155 7.24 42.95 8.23
N ALA A 156 7.09 42.24 9.35
CA ALA A 156 8.17 42.00 10.32
C ALA A 156 9.18 40.93 9.86
N LEU A 157 8.89 40.17 8.80
CA LEU A 157 9.78 39.13 8.31
C LEU A 157 11.05 39.71 7.70
N SER A 158 12.19 39.06 7.99
CA SER A 158 13.44 39.31 7.29
C SER A 158 13.32 39.03 5.80
N ALA A 159 14.23 39.56 4.99
CA ALA A 159 14.31 39.26 3.56
C ALA A 159 14.36 37.74 3.29
N ASP A 160 15.12 37.00 4.09
CA ASP A 160 15.24 35.54 3.99
C ASP A 160 13.96 34.82 4.38
N ASP A 161 13.26 35.26 5.43
CA ASP A 161 11.98 34.66 5.83
C ASP A 161 10.91 34.89 4.78
N GLN A 162 10.89 36.08 4.18
CA GLN A 162 10.01 36.35 3.04
C GLN A 162 10.33 35.42 1.89
N ALA A 163 11.62 35.25 1.57
CA ALA A 163 12.03 34.38 0.48
C ALA A 163 11.64 32.91 0.73
N ARG A 164 11.85 32.40 1.95
CA ARG A 164 11.46 31.04 2.36
C ARG A 164 9.96 30.77 2.24
N ALA A 165 9.13 31.78 2.51
CA ALA A 165 7.66 31.63 2.51
C ALA A 165 7.06 31.54 1.11
N VAL A 166 7.72 32.06 0.07
CA VAL A 166 7.11 32.26 -1.26
C VAL A 166 7.84 31.59 -2.41
N TRP A 167 9.18 31.63 -2.45
CA TRP A 167 9.93 31.13 -3.62
C TRP A 167 9.75 29.62 -3.86
N PRO A 168 9.76 28.72 -2.85
CA PRO A 168 9.56 27.29 -3.09
C PRO A 168 8.27 26.97 -3.86
N TYR A 169 7.21 27.75 -3.63
CA TYR A 169 5.88 27.54 -4.20
C TYR A 169 5.67 28.24 -5.55
N ALA A 170 6.70 28.92 -6.08
CA ALA A 170 6.73 29.50 -7.42
C ALA A 170 7.55 28.69 -8.43
N LEU A 171 8.41 27.76 -7.96
CA LEU A 171 9.37 27.05 -8.81
C LEU A 171 8.73 26.02 -9.77
N ASP A 172 7.42 25.83 -9.71
CA ASP A 172 6.65 25.02 -10.65
C ASP A 172 6.34 25.78 -11.95
N ALA A 173 6.45 27.12 -11.97
CA ALA A 173 6.11 27.92 -13.15
C ALA A 173 6.92 29.21 -13.32
N ALA A 174 7.35 29.46 -14.56
CA ALA A 174 8.16 30.64 -14.92
C ALA A 174 7.41 31.96 -14.75
N ASP A 175 6.09 31.98 -15.00
CA ASP A 175 5.23 33.14 -14.81
C ASP A 175 5.10 33.54 -13.33
N LYS A 176 5.06 32.55 -12.42
CA LYS A 176 5.04 32.79 -10.98
C LYS A 176 6.34 33.43 -10.49
N THR A 177 7.49 32.88 -10.88
CA THR A 177 8.80 33.44 -10.50
C THR A 177 9.04 34.83 -11.12
N ALA A 178 8.63 35.05 -12.37
CA ALA A 178 8.63 36.37 -12.99
C ALA A 178 7.73 37.36 -12.25
N MET A 179 6.56 36.92 -11.79
CA MET A 179 5.64 37.74 -11.00
C MET A 179 6.24 38.13 -9.65
N LEU A 180 6.87 37.19 -8.92
CA LEU A 180 7.56 37.50 -7.65
C LEU A 180 8.67 38.54 -7.84
N LEU A 181 9.46 38.41 -8.92
CA LEU A 181 10.48 39.40 -9.29
C LEU A 181 9.85 40.77 -9.57
N SER A 182 8.76 40.82 -10.35
CA SER A 182 8.07 42.09 -10.68
C SER A 182 7.51 42.80 -9.44
N LYS A 183 7.04 42.02 -8.45
CA LYS A 183 6.54 42.49 -7.16
C LYS A 183 7.64 42.89 -6.18
N ARG A 184 8.92 42.74 -6.57
CA ARG A 184 10.10 43.04 -5.76
C ARG A 184 10.10 42.28 -4.43
N ILE A 185 9.71 41.01 -4.47
CA ILE A 185 9.92 40.10 -3.34
C ILE A 185 11.42 39.87 -3.18
N ALA A 186 11.89 39.81 -1.93
CA ALA A 186 13.30 39.59 -1.63
C ALA A 186 13.80 38.29 -2.29
N LEU A 187 14.99 38.36 -2.91
CA LEU A 187 15.66 37.18 -3.45
C LEU A 187 16.29 36.38 -2.30
N PRO A 188 16.35 35.04 -2.41
CA PRO A 188 17.12 34.24 -1.46
C PRO A 188 18.63 34.54 -1.60
N GLY A 189 19.29 34.78 -0.47
CA GLY A 189 20.74 35.00 -0.43
C GLY A 189 21.53 33.70 -0.60
N PHE A 190 22.67 33.76 -1.30
CA PHE A 190 23.55 32.59 -1.46
C PHE A 190 24.28 32.21 -0.16
N SER A 191 24.45 33.17 0.74
CA SER A 191 25.08 32.96 2.05
C SER A 191 24.10 32.48 3.13
N THR A 192 22.84 32.94 3.07
CA THR A 192 21.81 32.69 4.10
C THR A 192 20.86 31.56 3.73
N LEU A 193 20.59 31.38 2.43
CA LEU A 193 19.65 30.42 1.86
C LEU A 193 20.24 29.69 0.64
N PRO A 194 21.44 29.08 0.76
CA PRO A 194 22.20 28.56 -0.38
C PRO A 194 21.41 27.59 -1.28
N GLN A 195 20.66 26.67 -0.68
CA GLN A 195 19.88 25.67 -1.44
C GLN A 195 18.74 26.31 -2.24
N LEU A 196 18.04 27.28 -1.66
CA LEU A 196 16.94 27.98 -2.32
C LEU A 196 17.47 28.96 -3.38
N ALA A 197 18.58 29.64 -3.09
CA ALA A 197 19.26 30.51 -4.04
C ALA A 197 19.76 29.74 -5.26
N ASP A 198 20.39 28.58 -5.05
CA ASP A 198 20.79 27.67 -6.12
C ASP A 198 19.58 27.17 -6.92
N ALA A 199 18.48 26.81 -6.26
CA ALA A 199 17.25 26.36 -6.92
C ALA A 199 16.61 27.47 -7.77
N VAL A 200 16.54 28.71 -7.27
CA VAL A 200 16.01 29.86 -8.02
C VAL A 200 16.93 30.22 -9.19
N LEU A 201 18.26 30.21 -8.99
CA LEU A 201 19.21 30.43 -10.07
C LEU A 201 19.05 29.37 -11.16
N LEU A 202 19.09 28.08 -10.81
CA LEU A 202 18.92 26.99 -11.78
C LEU A 202 17.57 27.06 -12.48
N HIS A 203 16.46 27.28 -11.75
CA HIS A 203 15.14 27.46 -12.34
C HIS A 203 15.12 28.62 -13.34
N SER A 204 15.73 29.77 -13.01
CA SER A 204 15.79 30.93 -13.91
C SER A 204 16.57 30.65 -15.20
N LEU A 205 17.68 29.91 -15.11
CA LEU A 205 18.47 29.49 -16.27
C LEU A 205 17.67 28.49 -17.13
N CYS A 206 17.07 27.49 -16.49
CA CYS A 206 16.34 26.40 -17.16
C CYS A 206 15.01 26.85 -17.79
N THR A 207 14.34 27.86 -17.22
CA THR A 207 13.08 28.42 -17.74
C THR A 207 13.27 29.60 -18.69
N GLY A 208 14.53 29.98 -18.98
CA GLY A 208 14.82 31.06 -19.91
C GLY A 208 14.49 32.46 -19.38
N GLN A 209 14.69 32.72 -18.09
CA GLN A 209 14.43 34.01 -17.43
C GLN A 209 15.72 34.81 -17.15
N PRO A 210 16.30 35.49 -18.15
CA PRO A 210 17.59 36.17 -18.02
C PRO A 210 17.59 37.29 -16.96
N ARG A 211 16.49 38.03 -16.81
CA ARG A 211 16.38 39.09 -15.80
C ARG A 211 16.45 38.56 -14.37
N LEU A 212 15.81 37.41 -14.10
CA LEU A 212 15.88 36.77 -12.78
C LEU A 212 17.28 36.21 -12.52
N ALA A 213 17.89 35.56 -13.52
CA ALA A 213 19.26 35.06 -13.42
C ALA A 213 20.26 36.20 -13.15
N GLN A 214 20.16 37.32 -13.86
CA GLN A 214 20.98 38.51 -13.63
C GLN A 214 20.77 39.09 -12.22
N ALA A 215 19.52 39.17 -11.76
CA ALA A 215 19.21 39.67 -10.42
C ALA A 215 19.83 38.78 -9.33
N MET A 216 19.77 37.45 -9.50
CA MET A 216 20.43 36.49 -8.60
C MET A 216 21.95 36.65 -8.62
N LEU A 217 22.57 36.71 -9.80
CA LEU A 217 24.04 36.81 -9.95
C LEU A 217 24.61 38.19 -9.60
N GLY A 218 23.76 39.21 -9.56
CA GLY A 218 24.08 40.58 -9.15
C GLY A 218 24.03 40.80 -7.63
N GLN A 219 23.57 39.82 -6.85
CA GLN A 219 23.63 39.91 -5.38
C GLN A 219 25.08 39.97 -4.91
N SER A 220 25.35 40.72 -3.84
CA SER A 220 26.70 40.92 -3.31
C SER A 220 27.33 39.65 -2.76
N ASP A 221 26.51 38.69 -2.32
CA ASP A 221 26.95 37.40 -1.80
C ASP A 221 26.94 36.29 -2.87
N ALA A 222 26.64 36.61 -4.14
CA ALA A 222 26.61 35.64 -5.22
C ALA A 222 28.02 35.14 -5.58
N PRO A 223 28.29 33.83 -5.54
CA PRO A 223 29.62 33.30 -5.79
C PRO A 223 30.11 33.62 -7.21
N ALA A 224 31.43 33.73 -7.38
CA ALA A 224 32.05 33.88 -8.69
C ALA A 224 31.74 32.69 -9.62
N GLN A 225 31.67 31.49 -9.03
CA GLN A 225 31.42 30.23 -9.73
C GLN A 225 30.41 29.39 -8.91
N PRO A 226 29.10 29.56 -9.12
CA PRO A 226 28.08 28.80 -8.38
C PRO A 226 28.24 27.28 -8.60
N ALA A 227 28.38 26.52 -7.50
CA ALA A 227 28.61 25.07 -7.57
C ALA A 227 27.45 24.31 -8.23
N ALA A 228 26.21 24.77 -8.03
CA ALA A 228 25.01 24.18 -8.62
C ALA A 228 25.03 24.17 -10.15
N VAL A 229 25.59 25.20 -10.78
CA VAL A 229 25.71 25.33 -12.25
C VAL A 229 26.75 24.35 -12.82
N ARG A 230 27.75 23.95 -12.01
CA ARG A 230 28.85 23.07 -12.43
C ARG A 230 28.68 21.63 -11.97
N ARG A 231 27.51 21.29 -11.42
CA ARG A 231 27.24 19.94 -10.93
C ARG A 231 27.12 18.96 -12.09
N PRO A 232 27.88 17.85 -12.11
CA PRO A 232 27.67 16.77 -13.06
C PRO A 232 26.25 16.20 -12.91
N GLY A 233 25.62 15.85 -14.04
CA GLY A 233 24.27 15.29 -14.08
C GLY A 233 23.25 16.19 -14.76
N GLN A 234 21.97 15.97 -14.45
CA GLN A 234 20.84 16.68 -15.06
C GLN A 234 20.69 18.09 -14.47
N PRO A 235 20.83 19.18 -15.27
CA PRO A 235 20.84 20.55 -14.74
C PRO A 235 19.46 21.10 -14.35
N CYS A 236 18.38 20.58 -14.94
CA CYS A 236 17.03 21.17 -14.86
C CYS A 236 15.98 20.24 -14.25
N VAL A 237 16.34 19.50 -13.21
CA VAL A 237 15.41 18.58 -12.52
C VAL A 237 14.19 19.35 -11.99
N GLY A 238 12.99 18.80 -12.17
CA GLY A 238 11.73 19.41 -11.70
C GLY A 238 11.17 20.56 -12.54
N VAL A 239 11.90 21.04 -13.55
CA VAL A 239 11.39 22.07 -14.48
C VAL A 239 10.69 21.39 -15.66
N ALA A 240 9.42 21.69 -15.92
CA ALA A 240 8.67 21.13 -17.06
C ALA A 240 9.26 21.59 -18.41
N ALA A 241 9.18 20.74 -19.44
CA ALA A 241 9.60 21.10 -20.79
C ALA A 241 8.55 21.99 -21.48
N PRO A 242 8.93 22.82 -22.47
CA PRO A 242 7.97 23.57 -23.27
C PRO A 242 7.08 22.61 -24.05
N GLY A 243 5.77 22.60 -23.75
CA GLY A 243 4.79 21.75 -24.44
C GLY A 243 4.01 20.78 -23.54
N ASP A 244 4.46 20.55 -22.30
CA ASP A 244 3.80 19.58 -21.39
C ASP A 244 2.44 20.04 -20.83
N ALA A 245 2.08 21.32 -20.96
CA ALA A 245 0.72 21.84 -20.78
C ALA A 245 0.67 23.32 -21.19
N GLY A 246 0.06 23.65 -22.33
CA GLY A 246 -0.50 24.97 -22.64
C GLY A 246 0.36 26.24 -22.51
N LYS A 247 1.66 26.16 -22.23
CA LYS A 247 2.52 27.35 -21.99
C LYS A 247 3.07 27.90 -23.31
N PRO A 248 2.98 29.23 -23.54
CA PRO A 248 3.47 29.84 -24.77
C PRO A 248 4.99 29.72 -24.89
N ALA A 249 5.46 29.52 -26.12
CA ALA A 249 6.87 29.53 -26.48
C ALA A 249 7.56 30.81 -26.03
N VAL A 250 8.81 30.71 -25.56
CA VAL A 250 9.69 31.89 -25.48
C VAL A 250 9.97 32.33 -26.93
N PRO A 251 9.44 33.47 -27.41
CA PRO A 251 9.42 33.77 -28.85
C PRO A 251 10.81 34.08 -29.42
N SER A 252 11.71 34.59 -28.57
CA SER A 252 13.12 34.85 -28.88
C SER A 252 13.92 35.01 -27.58
N LEU A 253 15.12 34.44 -27.51
CA LEU A 253 16.04 34.71 -26.39
C LEU A 253 16.65 36.11 -26.58
N PRO A 254 16.65 37.00 -25.58
CA PRO A 254 17.32 38.30 -25.66
C PRO A 254 18.83 38.09 -25.52
N LEU A 255 19.53 38.00 -26.66
CA LEU A 255 20.91 37.49 -26.74
C LEU A 255 21.93 38.29 -25.95
N THR A 256 21.76 39.62 -25.91
CA THR A 256 22.62 40.52 -25.13
C THR A 256 22.55 40.20 -23.64
N GLU A 257 21.36 39.87 -23.13
CA GLU A 257 21.17 39.57 -21.71
C GLU A 257 21.85 38.24 -21.31
N TRP A 258 21.83 37.24 -22.20
CA TRP A 258 22.47 35.95 -21.97
C TRP A 258 24.00 35.98 -22.05
N LYS A 259 24.57 36.84 -22.91
CA LYS A 259 26.02 37.05 -22.95
C LYS A 259 26.56 37.61 -21.63
N VAL A 260 25.85 38.58 -21.04
CA VAL A 260 26.20 39.14 -19.72
C VAL A 260 26.18 38.06 -18.63
N ILE A 261 25.18 37.17 -18.66
CA ILE A 261 25.08 36.05 -17.71
C ILE A 261 26.25 35.07 -17.90
N GLU A 262 26.57 34.70 -19.14
CA GLU A 262 27.67 33.79 -19.45
C GLU A 262 29.04 34.36 -19.03
N GLU A 263 29.27 35.65 -19.24
CA GLU A 263 30.46 36.37 -18.77
C GLU A 263 30.54 36.38 -17.24
N ARG A 264 29.43 36.60 -16.54
CA ARG A 264 29.39 36.59 -15.07
C ARG A 264 29.61 35.20 -14.47
N LEU A 265 29.10 34.16 -15.13
CA LEU A 265 29.21 32.76 -14.68
C LEU A 265 30.56 32.13 -15.03
N GLN A 266 31.25 32.65 -16.06
CA GLN A 266 32.41 32.01 -16.67
C GLN A 266 32.12 30.54 -17.05
N TRP A 267 30.89 30.25 -17.45
CA TRP A 267 30.36 28.91 -17.76
C TRP A 267 29.35 29.00 -18.89
N PRO A 268 29.34 28.07 -19.87
CA PRO A 268 28.40 28.12 -20.98
C PRO A 268 26.94 28.04 -20.47
N VAL A 269 26.07 28.90 -20.99
CA VAL A 269 24.65 28.92 -20.61
C VAL A 269 23.78 27.97 -21.45
N LEU A 270 24.27 27.58 -22.64
CA LEU A 270 23.59 26.67 -23.56
C LEU A 270 23.04 25.38 -22.92
N PRO A 271 23.75 24.70 -21.98
CA PRO A 271 23.22 23.49 -21.34
C PRO A 271 21.88 23.66 -20.62
N PHE A 272 21.59 24.86 -20.11
CA PHE A 272 20.37 25.15 -19.34
C PHE A 272 19.21 25.57 -20.24
N ILE A 273 19.51 26.40 -21.26
CA ILE A 273 18.49 26.91 -22.18
C ILE A 273 18.15 25.92 -23.30
N ALA A 274 18.97 24.88 -23.55
CA ALA A 274 18.73 23.89 -24.59
C ALA A 274 17.32 23.28 -24.53
N MET A 275 16.81 22.99 -23.32
CA MET A 275 15.47 22.43 -23.14
C MET A 275 14.33 23.38 -23.57
N GLN A 276 14.60 24.67 -23.72
CA GLN A 276 13.64 25.68 -24.14
C GLN A 276 13.48 25.77 -25.67
N ALA A 277 14.33 25.08 -26.44
CA ALA A 277 14.25 25.11 -27.90
C ALA A 277 13.00 24.37 -28.39
N GLN A 278 12.29 24.98 -29.34
CA GLN A 278 11.08 24.40 -29.94
C GLN A 278 11.26 24.05 -31.41
N THR A 279 12.04 24.84 -32.16
CA THR A 279 12.23 24.63 -33.60
C THR A 279 13.72 24.49 -33.98
N PRO A 280 14.03 23.79 -35.08
CA PRO A 280 15.39 23.74 -35.64
C PRO A 280 15.94 25.12 -36.01
N SER A 281 15.09 26.06 -36.43
CA SER A 281 15.51 27.43 -36.77
C SER A 281 16.02 28.20 -35.56
N GLN A 282 15.34 28.06 -34.40
CA GLN A 282 15.80 28.62 -33.13
C GLN A 282 17.16 28.06 -32.74
N VAL A 283 17.35 26.74 -32.87
CA VAL A 283 18.63 26.07 -32.59
C VAL A 283 19.75 26.65 -33.46
N THR A 284 19.54 26.72 -34.78
CA THR A 284 20.51 27.31 -35.71
C THR A 284 20.85 28.75 -35.33
N GLN A 285 19.85 29.55 -34.97
CA GLN A 285 20.05 30.92 -34.51
C GLN A 285 20.91 30.94 -33.24
N TRP A 286 20.59 30.12 -32.21
CA TRP A 286 21.32 30.09 -30.94
C TRP A 286 22.77 29.64 -31.06
N LEU A 287 23.05 28.77 -32.04
CA LEU A 287 24.41 28.29 -32.31
C LEU A 287 25.25 29.29 -33.12
N ALA A 288 24.60 30.16 -33.90
CA ALA A 288 25.27 31.15 -34.76
C ALA A 288 25.63 32.46 -34.03
N ILE A 289 24.94 32.77 -32.93
CA ILE A 289 24.99 34.08 -32.25
C ILE A 289 26.17 34.28 -31.26
N GLY A 290 27.05 33.29 -31.17
CA GLY A 290 28.31 33.38 -30.42
C GLY A 290 28.22 33.16 -28.91
N LEU A 291 27.23 32.40 -28.41
CA LEU A 291 27.30 31.83 -27.06
C LEU A 291 28.39 30.74 -26.98
N ARG A 292 29.00 30.56 -25.81
CA ARG A 292 30.07 29.59 -25.61
C ARG A 292 29.53 28.17 -25.81
N LYS A 293 30.11 27.47 -26.78
CA LYS A 293 29.80 26.06 -27.07
C LYS A 293 30.34 25.17 -25.94
N PRO A 294 29.56 24.24 -25.37
CA PRO A 294 29.97 23.44 -24.23
C PRO A 294 30.85 22.22 -24.59
N TRP A 295 31.16 22.01 -25.88
CA TRP A 295 31.70 20.75 -26.43
C TRP A 295 33.04 20.30 -25.84
N SER A 296 33.88 21.24 -25.43
CA SER A 296 35.22 20.98 -24.88
C SER A 296 35.22 20.75 -23.37
N GLU A 297 34.11 21.02 -22.68
CA GLU A 297 33.98 20.90 -21.24
C GLU A 297 33.11 19.68 -20.90
N PRO A 298 33.67 18.58 -20.34
CA PRO A 298 32.93 17.33 -20.15
C PRO A 298 31.61 17.49 -19.37
N VAL A 299 31.64 18.26 -18.27
CA VAL A 299 30.45 18.51 -17.45
C VAL A 299 29.38 19.28 -18.22
N ALA A 300 29.78 20.34 -18.93
CA ALA A 300 28.85 21.16 -19.70
C ALA A 300 28.27 20.39 -20.90
N ALA A 301 29.07 19.54 -21.55
CA ALA A 301 28.61 18.67 -22.63
C ALA A 301 27.56 17.66 -22.14
N THR A 302 27.81 17.00 -21.00
CA THR A 302 26.85 16.10 -20.34
C THR A 302 25.56 16.82 -19.96
N GLN A 303 25.64 18.01 -19.36
CA GLN A 303 24.48 18.85 -19.05
C GLN A 303 23.71 19.25 -20.32
N PHE A 304 24.41 19.55 -21.41
CA PHE A 304 23.80 19.91 -22.68
C PHE A 304 23.04 18.74 -23.30
N VAL A 305 23.58 17.52 -23.25
CA VAL A 305 22.87 16.31 -23.72
C VAL A 305 21.55 16.13 -22.96
N TRP A 306 21.57 16.28 -21.63
CA TRP A 306 20.34 16.25 -20.82
C TRP A 306 19.34 17.33 -21.23
N GLY A 307 19.79 18.57 -21.42
CA GLY A 307 18.94 19.69 -21.84
C GLY A 307 18.34 19.46 -23.23
N ALA A 308 19.16 19.02 -24.20
CA ALA A 308 18.75 18.76 -25.57
C ALA A 308 17.72 17.62 -25.65
N MET A 309 17.94 16.52 -24.92
CA MET A 309 17.00 15.40 -24.84
C MET A 309 15.62 15.79 -24.31
N ARG A 310 15.52 16.88 -23.55
CA ARG A 310 14.26 17.39 -22.98
C ARG A 310 13.61 18.52 -23.77
N ALA A 311 14.25 18.97 -24.85
CA ALA A 311 13.66 19.95 -25.77
C ALA A 311 12.52 19.33 -26.58
N ALA A 312 11.73 20.15 -27.26
CA ALA A 312 10.69 19.66 -28.16
C ALA A 312 11.30 18.77 -29.27
N PRO A 313 10.62 17.69 -29.74
CA PRO A 313 11.26 16.68 -30.58
C PRO A 313 12.01 17.20 -31.82
N PRO A 314 11.45 18.14 -32.64
CA PRO A 314 12.18 18.69 -33.79
C PRO A 314 13.45 19.46 -33.40
N ALA A 315 13.46 20.15 -32.26
CA ALA A 315 14.60 20.91 -31.77
C ALA A 315 15.64 20.02 -31.05
N SER A 316 15.18 19.00 -30.34
CA SER A 316 16.04 18.02 -29.66
C SER A 316 17.02 17.38 -30.64
N LEU A 317 16.53 16.90 -31.79
CA LEU A 317 17.37 16.34 -32.85
C LEU A 317 18.37 17.36 -33.40
N ALA A 318 17.93 18.58 -33.68
CA ALA A 318 18.80 19.65 -34.18
C ALA A 318 19.92 20.02 -33.20
N LEU A 319 19.63 20.09 -31.89
CA LEU A 319 20.62 20.36 -30.84
C LEU A 319 21.66 19.24 -30.74
N LEU A 320 21.22 17.99 -30.82
CA LEU A 320 22.10 16.83 -30.74
C LEU A 320 22.97 16.68 -32.00
N HIS A 321 22.43 16.98 -33.19
CA HIS A 321 23.21 17.04 -34.44
C HIS A 321 24.26 18.16 -34.46
N ALA A 322 24.08 19.22 -33.68
CA ALA A 322 25.05 20.30 -33.58
C ALA A 322 26.31 19.94 -32.78
N MET A 323 26.25 18.86 -31.98
CA MET A 323 27.41 18.35 -31.24
C MET A 323 28.37 17.63 -32.19
N THR A 324 29.66 17.61 -31.84
CA THR A 324 30.58 16.66 -32.49
C THR A 324 30.24 15.24 -32.04
N PRO A 325 30.39 14.21 -32.91
CA PRO A 325 30.16 12.82 -32.51
C PRO A 325 30.96 12.42 -31.26
N ALA A 326 32.20 12.90 -31.15
CA ALA A 326 33.06 12.63 -29.98
C ALA A 326 32.48 13.21 -28.68
N SER A 327 31.98 14.45 -28.70
CA SER A 327 31.38 15.08 -27.52
C SER A 327 30.06 14.40 -27.11
N LEU A 328 29.21 14.05 -28.09
CA LEU A 328 27.96 13.34 -27.84
C LEU A 328 28.23 11.95 -27.25
N GLN A 329 29.11 11.17 -27.89
CA GLN A 329 29.52 9.85 -27.40
C GLN A 329 30.13 9.91 -26.00
N ALA A 330 30.94 10.93 -25.70
CA ALA A 330 31.50 11.12 -24.37
C ALA A 330 30.39 11.34 -23.31
N GLY A 331 29.37 12.14 -23.62
CA GLY A 331 28.20 12.33 -22.74
C GLY A 331 27.40 11.05 -22.55
N LEU A 332 27.21 10.26 -23.62
CA LEU A 332 26.50 8.97 -23.57
C LEU A 332 27.23 7.90 -22.73
N ARG A 333 28.50 8.08 -22.37
CA ARG A 333 29.18 7.17 -21.43
C ARG A 333 28.61 7.23 -20.02
N ASP A 334 27.89 8.29 -19.67
CA ASP A 334 27.15 8.38 -18.41
C ASP A 334 26.00 7.36 -18.42
N PRO A 335 25.95 6.41 -17.46
CA PRO A 335 24.92 5.36 -17.44
C PRO A 335 23.48 5.90 -17.37
N ALA A 336 23.25 7.01 -16.67
CA ALA A 336 21.92 7.59 -16.53
C ALA A 336 21.47 8.27 -17.83
N ILE A 337 22.39 8.98 -18.51
CA ILE A 337 22.13 9.52 -19.84
C ILE A 337 21.87 8.39 -20.82
N MET A 338 22.70 7.34 -20.84
CA MET A 338 22.53 6.22 -21.76
C MET A 338 21.14 5.59 -21.63
N THR A 339 20.70 5.33 -20.40
CA THR A 339 19.37 4.78 -20.15
C THR A 339 18.27 5.74 -20.59
N ALA A 340 18.35 7.03 -20.26
CA ALA A 340 17.36 8.01 -20.71
C ALA A 340 17.36 8.20 -22.24
N TRP A 341 18.53 8.13 -22.87
CA TRP A 341 18.72 8.23 -24.31
C TRP A 341 18.01 7.10 -25.01
N LEU A 342 18.28 5.86 -24.61
CA LEU A 342 17.65 4.68 -25.19
C LEU A 342 16.12 4.69 -25.00
N LYS A 343 15.62 5.22 -23.88
CA LYS A 343 14.17 5.38 -23.68
C LYS A 343 13.56 6.44 -24.60
N LEU A 344 14.24 7.58 -24.76
CA LEU A 344 13.77 8.70 -25.59
C LEU A 344 13.77 8.35 -27.08
N VAL A 345 14.89 7.83 -27.59
CA VAL A 345 15.07 7.62 -29.04
C VAL A 345 14.19 6.48 -29.57
N ALA A 346 13.69 5.61 -28.69
CA ALA A 346 12.72 4.58 -29.02
C ALA A 346 11.49 5.14 -29.75
N ASP A 347 11.17 6.42 -29.53
CA ASP A 347 10.00 7.11 -30.06
C ASP A 347 10.28 7.96 -31.30
N TRP A 348 11.54 8.09 -31.71
CA TRP A 348 11.92 8.94 -32.84
C TRP A 348 11.57 8.31 -34.20
N PRO A 349 11.44 9.09 -35.28
CA PRO A 349 11.32 8.54 -36.64
C PRO A 349 12.47 7.57 -36.97
N LEU A 350 12.21 6.54 -37.79
CA LEU A 350 13.16 5.44 -38.04
C LEU A 350 14.55 5.91 -38.53
N ASN A 351 14.61 6.96 -39.36
CA ASN A 351 15.89 7.50 -39.85
C ASN A 351 16.70 8.14 -38.73
N ASP A 352 16.03 8.87 -37.83
CA ASP A 352 16.66 9.54 -36.70
C ASP A 352 17.05 8.54 -35.62
N LEU A 353 16.22 7.52 -35.38
CA LEU A 353 16.56 6.38 -34.53
C LEU A 353 17.81 5.66 -35.05
N ARG A 354 17.90 5.40 -36.36
CA ARG A 354 19.08 4.77 -36.97
C ARG A 354 20.34 5.59 -36.68
N TRP A 355 20.29 6.90 -36.91
CA TRP A 355 21.39 7.79 -36.57
C TRP A 355 21.72 7.74 -35.07
N ALA A 356 20.72 7.84 -34.20
CA ALA A 356 20.89 7.88 -32.76
C ALA A 356 21.60 6.62 -32.22
N LEU A 357 21.25 5.44 -32.73
CA LEU A 357 21.91 4.19 -32.34
C LEU A 357 23.34 4.06 -32.88
N THR A 358 23.75 4.82 -33.90
CA THR A 358 25.17 4.89 -34.32
C THR A 358 26.04 5.67 -33.35
N GLN A 359 25.43 6.50 -32.49
CA GLN A 359 26.14 7.26 -31.46
C GLN A 359 26.45 6.43 -30.20
N VAL A 360 25.94 5.21 -30.12
CA VAL A 360 26.11 4.33 -28.96
C VAL A 360 27.09 3.21 -29.29
N ASP A 361 28.03 2.97 -28.38
CA ASP A 361 28.93 1.81 -28.43
C ASP A 361 28.15 0.50 -28.24
N ALA A 362 28.47 -0.53 -29.05
CA ALA A 362 27.71 -1.78 -29.04
C ALA A 362 27.87 -2.56 -27.71
N GLY A 363 29.03 -2.47 -27.06
CA GLY A 363 29.26 -3.09 -25.74
C GLY A 363 28.49 -2.38 -24.64
N GLN A 364 28.45 -1.04 -24.67
CA GLN A 364 27.64 -0.25 -23.73
C GLN A 364 26.14 -0.45 -23.94
N LEU A 365 25.70 -0.57 -25.20
CA LEU A 365 24.32 -0.87 -25.54
C LEU A 365 23.89 -2.20 -24.93
N ALA A 366 24.67 -3.26 -25.14
CA ALA A 366 24.43 -4.60 -24.59
C ALA A 366 24.25 -4.58 -23.07
N ALA A 367 25.10 -3.83 -22.36
CA ALA A 367 25.05 -3.71 -20.90
C ALA A 367 23.81 -2.97 -20.35
N LYS A 368 23.00 -2.32 -21.21
CA LYS A 368 21.85 -1.49 -20.80
C LYS A 368 20.52 -1.95 -21.35
N LEU A 369 20.45 -3.11 -22.01
CA LEU A 369 19.21 -3.61 -22.63
C LEU A 369 18.11 -3.89 -21.60
N GLU A 370 18.40 -4.67 -20.56
CA GLU A 370 17.38 -5.08 -19.57
C GLU A 370 16.56 -3.90 -18.98
N PRO A 371 17.17 -2.81 -18.45
CA PRO A 371 16.41 -1.70 -17.86
C PRO A 371 15.62 -0.86 -18.87
N VAL A 372 15.85 -1.04 -20.19
CA VAL A 372 15.16 -0.27 -21.24
C VAL A 372 14.19 -1.11 -22.06
N MET A 373 14.31 -2.44 -22.07
CA MET A 373 13.46 -3.32 -22.88
C MET A 373 11.96 -3.12 -22.60
N ASN A 374 11.57 -2.83 -21.35
CA ASN A 374 10.17 -2.54 -21.01
C ASN A 374 9.66 -1.24 -21.66
N ASP A 375 10.50 -0.21 -21.78
CA ASP A 375 10.13 1.05 -22.44
C ASP A 375 10.09 0.91 -23.97
N TRP A 376 10.76 -0.10 -24.51
CA TRP A 376 10.66 -0.53 -25.91
C TRP A 376 9.54 -1.57 -26.14
N SER A 377 8.84 -1.99 -25.08
CA SER A 377 7.85 -3.06 -25.13
C SER A 377 6.50 -2.60 -25.71
N TYR A 378 5.71 -3.59 -26.12
CA TYR A 378 4.38 -3.44 -26.69
C TYR A 378 3.39 -2.65 -25.81
N SER A 379 3.50 -2.74 -24.48
CA SER A 379 2.50 -2.21 -23.53
C SER A 379 2.64 -0.70 -23.27
N LYS A 380 3.87 -0.17 -23.27
CA LYS A 380 4.15 1.26 -23.07
C LYS A 380 4.20 2.08 -24.36
N ALA A 381 4.36 1.43 -25.51
CA ALA A 381 4.27 2.08 -26.82
C ALA A 381 2.84 2.53 -27.20
N ALA A 382 1.83 2.22 -26.37
CA ALA A 382 0.40 2.40 -26.65
C ALA A 382 -0.11 3.86 -26.67
N GLY A 383 0.76 4.86 -26.54
CA GLY A 383 0.39 6.29 -26.66
C GLY A 383 0.78 6.97 -27.98
N ARG A 384 1.40 6.26 -28.94
CA ARG A 384 2.14 6.90 -30.05
C ARG A 384 1.81 6.33 -31.43
N GLU A 385 2.17 7.06 -32.49
CA GLU A 385 1.91 6.79 -33.91
C GLU A 385 2.34 5.40 -34.44
N ALA A 386 2.94 4.56 -33.62
CA ALA A 386 3.12 3.12 -33.85
C ALA A 386 1.77 2.35 -33.76
N LYS A 387 0.76 2.81 -34.50
CA LYS A 387 -0.51 2.08 -34.69
C LYS A 387 -0.31 0.80 -35.50
N ASP A 388 0.76 0.74 -36.32
CA ASP A 388 1.12 -0.43 -37.14
C ASP A 388 2.21 -1.29 -36.47
N SER A 389 1.98 -2.60 -36.41
CA SER A 389 2.95 -3.60 -35.96
C SER A 389 4.27 -3.58 -36.75
N LYS A 390 4.25 -3.17 -38.02
CA LYS A 390 5.45 -3.14 -38.88
C LYS A 390 6.48 -2.10 -38.43
N ASP A 391 6.03 -0.90 -38.05
CA ASP A 391 6.94 0.15 -37.55
C ASP A 391 7.59 -0.27 -36.23
N ARG A 392 6.82 -0.93 -35.35
CA ARG A 392 7.33 -1.47 -34.08
C ARG A 392 8.44 -2.51 -34.29
N ILE A 393 8.24 -3.45 -35.20
CA ILE A 393 9.26 -4.45 -35.54
C ILE A 393 10.49 -3.77 -36.16
N ALA A 394 10.31 -2.78 -37.05
CA ALA A 394 11.42 -2.07 -37.68
C ALA A 394 12.33 -1.35 -36.66
N ARG A 395 11.77 -0.78 -35.58
CA ARG A 395 12.54 -0.19 -34.48
C ARG A 395 13.40 -1.23 -33.76
N TRP A 396 12.81 -2.37 -33.42
CA TRP A 396 13.54 -3.46 -32.80
C TRP A 396 14.61 -4.06 -33.73
N VAL A 397 14.38 -4.09 -35.04
CA VAL A 397 15.39 -4.48 -36.04
C VAL A 397 16.60 -3.54 -35.97
N LEU A 398 16.38 -2.22 -35.97
CA LEU A 398 17.47 -1.24 -35.87
C LEU A 398 18.28 -1.38 -34.57
N LEU A 399 17.62 -1.62 -33.44
CA LEU A 399 18.29 -1.90 -32.17
C LEU A 399 19.13 -3.17 -32.27
N THR A 400 18.53 -4.25 -32.79
CA THR A 400 19.18 -5.56 -32.94
C THR A 400 20.37 -5.51 -33.91
N ASP A 401 20.31 -4.66 -34.94
CA ASP A 401 21.42 -4.42 -35.88
C ASP A 401 22.67 -3.83 -35.24
N ARG A 402 22.53 -3.18 -34.09
CA ARG A 402 23.62 -2.52 -33.39
C ARG A 402 24.23 -3.37 -32.28
N LEU A 403 23.62 -4.51 -31.97
CA LEU A 403 24.10 -5.44 -30.97
C LEU A 403 25.34 -6.18 -31.47
N ALA A 404 26.33 -6.31 -30.59
CA ALA A 404 27.54 -7.10 -30.82
C ALA A 404 27.63 -8.23 -29.78
N THR A 405 28.31 -9.30 -30.14
CA THR A 405 28.54 -10.42 -29.23
C THR A 405 29.64 -10.08 -28.21
N PRO A 406 29.55 -10.58 -26.96
CA PRO A 406 28.43 -11.32 -26.35
C PRO A 406 27.42 -10.39 -25.62
N LEU A 407 26.12 -10.66 -25.72
CA LEU A 407 25.03 -9.84 -25.13
C LEU A 407 24.82 -10.00 -23.61
N SER A 408 25.85 -10.41 -22.85
CA SER A 408 25.82 -10.77 -21.43
C SER A 408 25.20 -12.14 -21.11
N ALA A 409 25.64 -12.72 -19.99
CA ALA A 409 25.29 -14.04 -19.48
C ALA A 409 24.32 -14.00 -18.26
N VAL A 410 23.83 -12.81 -17.90
CA VAL A 410 22.91 -12.64 -16.77
C VAL A 410 21.48 -12.85 -17.28
N PRO A 411 20.71 -13.80 -16.72
CA PRO A 411 19.33 -14.04 -17.14
C PRO A 411 18.47 -12.81 -16.89
N SER A 412 17.94 -12.21 -17.96
CA SER A 412 16.99 -11.11 -17.85
C SER A 412 15.62 -11.63 -17.41
N LYS A 413 14.85 -10.82 -16.69
CA LYS A 413 13.42 -11.10 -16.51
C LYS A 413 12.60 -10.43 -17.63
N GLY A 414 11.93 -11.23 -18.46
CA GLY A 414 10.83 -10.78 -19.32
C GLY A 414 11.19 -10.62 -20.81
N PHE A 415 12.32 -11.15 -21.27
CA PHE A 415 12.69 -11.17 -22.68
C PHE A 415 11.58 -11.74 -23.57
N LEU A 416 10.96 -12.85 -23.16
CA LEU A 416 9.93 -13.55 -23.93
C LEU A 416 8.61 -12.78 -24.05
N TYR A 417 8.43 -11.73 -23.23
CA TYR A 417 7.25 -10.87 -23.23
C TYR A 417 7.51 -9.50 -23.87
N GLN A 418 8.78 -9.11 -24.04
CA GLN A 418 9.16 -7.76 -24.46
C GLN A 418 9.75 -7.72 -25.87
N VAL A 419 10.57 -8.70 -26.26
CA VAL A 419 11.22 -8.74 -27.58
C VAL A 419 10.31 -9.43 -28.60
N PRO A 420 10.11 -8.85 -29.81
CA PRO A 420 9.35 -9.50 -30.87
C PRO A 420 9.91 -10.87 -31.25
N ILE A 421 9.02 -11.87 -31.41
CA ILE A 421 9.35 -13.27 -31.71
C ILE A 421 10.20 -13.39 -32.98
N GLU A 422 9.96 -12.52 -33.97
CA GLU A 422 10.67 -12.44 -35.24
C GLU A 422 12.19 -12.25 -35.06
N LEU A 423 12.61 -11.67 -33.93
CA LEU A 423 14.00 -11.33 -33.66
C LEU A 423 14.70 -12.30 -32.71
N TRP A 424 13.97 -13.21 -32.07
CA TRP A 424 14.53 -14.15 -31.10
C TRP A 424 15.68 -14.98 -31.68
N SER A 425 15.53 -15.47 -32.92
CA SER A 425 16.57 -16.27 -33.58
C SER A 425 17.92 -15.54 -33.63
N ARG A 426 17.91 -14.22 -33.88
CA ARG A 426 19.10 -13.39 -33.94
C ARG A 426 19.68 -13.12 -32.56
N TRP A 427 18.84 -12.77 -31.58
CA TRP A 427 19.29 -12.53 -30.21
C TRP A 427 19.92 -13.77 -29.57
N LEU A 428 19.31 -14.95 -29.76
CA LEU A 428 19.87 -16.22 -29.32
C LEU A 428 21.19 -16.54 -30.03
N ALA A 429 21.31 -16.25 -31.34
CA ALA A 429 22.56 -16.40 -32.08
C ALA A 429 23.67 -15.45 -31.61
N LEU A 430 23.31 -14.28 -31.06
CA LEU A 430 24.23 -13.34 -30.43
C LEU A 430 24.65 -13.75 -29.01
N GLY A 431 24.19 -14.91 -28.53
CA GLY A 431 24.55 -15.48 -27.23
C GLY A 431 23.67 -15.03 -26.07
N PHE A 432 22.49 -14.44 -26.33
CA PHE A 432 21.55 -14.08 -25.28
C PHE A 432 20.99 -15.34 -24.60
N VAL A 433 21.03 -15.38 -23.26
CA VAL A 433 20.58 -16.53 -22.45
C VAL A 433 19.30 -16.15 -21.72
N VAL A 434 18.26 -16.97 -21.90
CA VAL A 434 17.00 -16.89 -21.16
C VAL A 434 16.96 -18.06 -20.18
N ASP A 435 16.60 -17.81 -18.93
CA ASP A 435 16.56 -18.89 -17.93
C ASP A 435 15.41 -19.88 -18.20
N ASP A 436 15.59 -21.10 -17.69
CA ASP A 436 14.60 -22.16 -17.79
C ASP A 436 13.28 -21.78 -17.11
N ALA A 437 13.31 -20.94 -16.07
CA ALA A 437 12.12 -20.57 -15.31
C ALA A 437 11.20 -19.64 -16.11
N GLU A 438 11.76 -18.71 -16.88
CA GLU A 438 11.05 -17.83 -17.80
C GLU A 438 10.51 -18.63 -18.98
N TRP A 439 11.30 -19.52 -19.58
CA TRP A 439 10.79 -20.42 -20.61
C TRP A 439 9.62 -21.27 -20.12
N ALA A 440 9.78 -21.95 -18.98
CA ALA A 440 8.75 -22.82 -18.43
C ALA A 440 7.48 -22.04 -18.10
N SER A 441 7.62 -20.83 -17.54
CA SER A 441 6.49 -19.95 -17.28
C SER A 441 5.86 -19.48 -18.59
N TRP A 442 6.61 -18.91 -19.52
CA TRP A 442 6.07 -18.45 -20.79
C TRP A 442 5.35 -19.56 -21.56
N LEU A 443 5.92 -20.77 -21.64
CA LEU A 443 5.28 -21.91 -22.28
C LEU A 443 3.94 -22.30 -21.64
N ALA A 444 3.87 -22.26 -20.30
CA ALA A 444 2.64 -22.54 -19.55
C ALA A 444 1.59 -21.44 -19.76
N TRP A 445 1.99 -20.17 -19.68
CA TRP A 445 1.10 -19.01 -19.56
C TRP A 445 0.83 -18.26 -20.88
N SER A 446 1.65 -18.44 -21.91
CA SER A 446 1.48 -17.74 -23.19
C SER A 446 0.20 -18.19 -23.90
N ASP A 447 -0.38 -17.25 -24.64
CA ASP A 447 -1.47 -17.55 -25.56
C ASP A 447 -1.01 -18.55 -26.64
N PRO A 448 -1.93 -19.36 -27.19
CA PRO A 448 -1.57 -20.37 -28.18
C PRO A 448 -0.96 -19.81 -29.46
N LEU A 449 -1.41 -18.65 -29.94
CA LEU A 449 -0.95 -18.10 -31.22
C LEU A 449 0.53 -17.63 -31.16
N PRO A 450 0.97 -16.81 -30.19
CA PRO A 450 2.39 -16.49 -30.01
C PRO A 450 3.27 -17.74 -29.78
N PHE A 451 2.75 -18.72 -29.05
CA PHE A 451 3.42 -20.00 -28.82
C PHE A 451 3.70 -20.75 -30.14
N GLU A 452 2.67 -20.91 -30.98
CA GLU A 452 2.76 -21.55 -32.29
C GLU A 452 3.76 -20.83 -33.22
N GLN A 453 3.76 -19.48 -33.19
CA GLN A 453 4.66 -18.64 -33.99
C GLN A 453 6.13 -18.79 -33.57
N ALA A 454 6.40 -18.89 -32.26
CA ALA A 454 7.77 -18.97 -31.73
C ALA A 454 8.39 -20.36 -31.86
N TRP A 455 7.58 -21.41 -32.02
CA TRP A 455 8.04 -22.80 -31.98
C TRP A 455 9.21 -23.13 -32.94
N PRO A 456 9.23 -22.68 -34.21
CA PRO A 456 10.36 -22.97 -35.12
C PRO A 456 11.69 -22.41 -34.59
N VAL A 457 11.66 -21.27 -33.90
CA VAL A 457 12.85 -20.66 -33.29
C VAL A 457 13.30 -21.47 -32.08
N ILE A 458 12.35 -21.84 -31.20
CA ILE A 458 12.62 -22.65 -30.01
C ILE A 458 13.22 -24.01 -30.41
N ALA A 459 12.60 -24.73 -31.34
CA ALA A 459 13.05 -26.04 -31.78
C ALA A 459 14.46 -26.01 -32.39
N LYS A 460 14.80 -24.95 -33.12
CA LYS A 460 16.10 -24.81 -33.79
C LYS A 460 17.21 -24.31 -32.87
N HIS A 461 16.93 -23.28 -32.07
CA HIS A 461 17.95 -22.56 -31.29
C HIS A 461 18.00 -22.99 -29.81
N GLN A 462 16.94 -23.63 -29.30
CA GLN A 462 16.81 -24.07 -27.91
C GLN A 462 16.29 -25.52 -27.82
N PRO A 463 17.02 -26.51 -28.37
CA PRO A 463 16.54 -27.89 -28.44
C PRO A 463 16.28 -28.51 -27.05
N ALA A 464 17.03 -28.12 -26.02
CA ALA A 464 16.80 -28.57 -24.64
C ALA A 464 15.48 -28.04 -24.05
N ILE A 465 15.04 -26.86 -24.46
CA ILE A 465 13.73 -26.30 -24.09
C ILE A 465 12.62 -27.02 -24.84
N ALA A 466 12.79 -27.23 -26.16
CA ALA A 466 11.82 -27.94 -26.98
C ALA A 466 11.56 -29.38 -26.47
N GLN A 467 12.59 -30.09 -26.01
CA GLN A 467 12.47 -31.43 -25.42
C GLN A 467 11.65 -31.46 -24.12
N ARG A 468 11.69 -30.39 -23.32
CA ARG A 468 10.97 -30.28 -22.03
C ARG A 468 9.59 -29.64 -22.16
N ALA A 469 9.26 -29.05 -23.31
CA ALA A 469 8.04 -28.26 -23.50
C ALA A 469 6.75 -29.03 -23.16
N VAL A 470 6.65 -30.31 -23.55
CA VAL A 470 5.47 -31.13 -23.21
C VAL A 470 5.41 -31.39 -21.71
N GLU A 471 6.55 -31.69 -21.07
CA GLU A 471 6.62 -31.96 -19.63
C GLU A 471 6.19 -30.72 -18.81
N TRP A 472 6.66 -29.54 -19.20
CA TRP A 472 6.27 -28.28 -18.56
C TRP A 472 4.81 -27.91 -18.83
N LEU A 473 4.31 -28.14 -20.05
CA LEU A 473 2.91 -27.85 -20.40
C LEU A 473 1.92 -28.70 -19.59
N VAL A 474 2.25 -29.97 -19.31
CA VAL A 474 1.38 -30.88 -18.53
C VAL A 474 1.65 -30.85 -17.02
N ALA A 475 2.69 -30.15 -16.56
CA ALA A 475 3.03 -30.06 -15.14
C ALA A 475 1.84 -29.54 -14.30
N PRO A 476 1.11 -28.46 -14.68
CA PRO A 476 -0.03 -27.98 -13.90
C PRO A 476 -1.19 -28.98 -13.74
N LEU A 477 -1.23 -30.03 -14.58
CA LEU A 477 -2.22 -31.11 -14.51
C LEU A 477 -1.76 -32.29 -13.66
N SER A 478 -0.48 -32.37 -13.30
CA SER A 478 0.14 -33.61 -12.82
C SER A 478 1.00 -33.43 -11.57
N VAL A 479 1.15 -34.54 -10.85
CA VAL A 479 1.98 -34.68 -9.65
C VAL A 479 2.84 -35.95 -9.71
N GLY A 480 3.80 -36.08 -8.79
CA GLY A 480 4.77 -37.18 -8.76
C GLY A 480 6.23 -36.72 -8.84
N ALA A 481 7.14 -37.67 -8.63
CA ALA A 481 8.58 -37.44 -8.71
C ALA A 481 9.05 -37.01 -10.11
N THR A 482 9.96 -36.03 -10.15
CA THR A 482 10.70 -35.58 -11.34
C THR A 482 12.07 -35.05 -10.91
N GLN A 483 13.05 -35.07 -11.82
CA GLN A 483 14.36 -34.46 -11.63
C GLN A 483 14.41 -33.02 -12.18
N ASP A 484 13.44 -32.62 -13.02
CA ASP A 484 13.38 -31.27 -13.57
C ASP A 484 12.75 -30.30 -12.56
N LEU A 485 13.53 -29.30 -12.14
CA LEU A 485 13.12 -28.32 -11.13
C LEU A 485 11.94 -27.47 -11.58
N GLN A 486 11.83 -27.16 -12.89
CA GLN A 486 10.74 -26.35 -13.41
C GLN A 486 9.45 -27.15 -13.52
N THR A 487 9.51 -28.43 -13.92
CA THR A 487 8.37 -29.35 -13.83
C THR A 487 7.89 -29.44 -12.38
N LYS A 488 8.79 -29.60 -11.40
CA LYS A 488 8.41 -29.62 -9.97
C LYS A 488 7.74 -28.31 -9.55
N ARG A 489 8.31 -27.15 -9.93
CA ARG A 489 7.78 -25.82 -9.64
C ARG A 489 6.43 -25.55 -10.30
N LEU A 490 6.17 -26.10 -11.49
CA LEU A 490 4.92 -25.90 -12.23
C LEU A 490 3.85 -26.96 -11.92
N SER A 491 4.21 -28.00 -11.18
CA SER A 491 3.31 -29.11 -10.86
C SER A 491 2.09 -28.61 -10.10
N TYR A 492 0.98 -29.35 -10.19
CA TYR A 492 -0.23 -29.03 -9.47
C TYR A 492 0.04 -28.75 -7.96
N GLY A 493 -0.57 -27.68 -7.45
CA GLY A 493 -0.43 -27.21 -6.05
C GLY A 493 0.57 -26.07 -5.83
N SER A 494 1.23 -25.58 -6.88
CA SER A 494 2.25 -24.50 -6.80
C SER A 494 1.71 -23.10 -7.17
N ASP A 495 0.47 -22.76 -6.78
CA ASP A 495 -0.25 -21.54 -7.23
C ASP A 495 -0.32 -21.36 -8.76
N THR A 496 -0.16 -22.45 -9.52
CA THR A 496 -0.19 -22.44 -10.98
C THR A 496 -1.61 -22.55 -11.52
N PHE A 497 -1.97 -21.65 -12.44
CA PHE A 497 -3.28 -21.63 -13.10
C PHE A 497 -3.27 -22.55 -14.32
N HIS A 498 -4.39 -23.24 -14.58
CA HIS A 498 -4.63 -24.03 -15.79
C HIS A 498 -5.85 -23.49 -16.51
N TYR A 499 -5.67 -23.12 -17.79
CA TYR A 499 -6.75 -22.72 -18.68
C TYR A 499 -6.90 -23.73 -19.82
N ASP A 500 -7.92 -24.59 -19.71
CA ASP A 500 -8.04 -25.82 -20.50
C ASP A 500 -8.08 -25.58 -22.02
N GLN A 501 -8.77 -24.54 -22.49
CA GLN A 501 -8.88 -24.26 -23.93
C GLN A 501 -7.52 -23.88 -24.55
N SER A 502 -6.75 -23.01 -23.88
CA SER A 502 -5.40 -22.66 -24.36
C SER A 502 -4.45 -23.83 -24.25
N PHE A 503 -4.55 -24.63 -23.18
CA PHE A 503 -3.79 -25.87 -23.05
C PHE A 503 -4.06 -26.82 -24.21
N LEU A 504 -5.32 -27.14 -24.51
CA LEU A 504 -5.70 -28.10 -25.55
C LEU A 504 -5.15 -27.70 -26.93
N ARG A 505 -5.22 -26.40 -27.25
CA ARG A 505 -4.69 -25.89 -28.52
C ARG A 505 -3.16 -26.06 -28.61
N LYS A 506 -2.43 -25.66 -27.57
CA LYS A 506 -0.97 -25.84 -27.49
C LYS A 506 -0.57 -27.32 -27.55
N ALA A 507 -1.31 -28.18 -26.86
CA ALA A 507 -1.09 -29.62 -26.84
C ALA A 507 -1.27 -30.26 -28.23
N LYS A 508 -2.36 -29.95 -28.95
CA LYS A 508 -2.59 -30.43 -30.32
C LYS A 508 -1.48 -29.97 -31.27
N PHE A 509 -1.04 -28.73 -31.15
CA PHE A 509 0.07 -28.21 -31.94
C PHE A 509 1.37 -28.98 -31.66
N LEU A 510 1.74 -29.17 -30.39
CA LEU A 510 2.95 -29.92 -30.02
C LEU A 510 2.93 -31.37 -30.53
N LEU A 511 1.77 -32.02 -30.49
CA LEU A 511 1.60 -33.35 -31.07
C LEU A 511 1.87 -33.35 -32.58
N ALA A 512 1.35 -32.36 -33.31
CA ALA A 512 1.63 -32.20 -34.74
C ALA A 512 3.12 -31.97 -35.04
N GLN A 513 3.85 -31.34 -34.11
CA GLN A 513 5.30 -31.16 -34.16
C GLN A 513 6.09 -32.40 -33.69
N ARG A 514 5.41 -33.52 -33.41
CA ARG A 514 5.98 -34.79 -32.90
C ARG A 514 6.69 -34.64 -31.55
N ALA A 515 6.34 -33.64 -30.75
CA ALA A 515 6.84 -33.52 -29.39
C ALA A 515 6.21 -34.61 -28.50
N GLN A 516 6.99 -35.19 -27.60
CA GLN A 516 6.54 -36.26 -26.70
C GLN A 516 6.92 -35.94 -25.26
N ALA A 517 6.06 -36.32 -24.32
CA ALA A 517 6.41 -36.30 -22.90
C ALA A 517 7.42 -37.44 -22.63
N PRO A 518 8.54 -37.18 -21.92
CA PRO A 518 9.52 -38.21 -21.66
C PRO A 518 9.00 -39.33 -20.75
N ARG A 519 8.15 -38.99 -19.77
CA ARG A 519 7.47 -39.96 -18.87
C ARG A 519 6.12 -39.43 -18.38
N PRO A 520 5.03 -40.21 -18.48
CA PRO A 520 3.73 -39.78 -17.96
C PRO A 520 3.69 -39.74 -16.43
N ARG A 521 3.26 -38.60 -15.91
CA ARG A 521 3.02 -38.35 -14.47
C ARG A 521 1.54 -38.55 -14.13
N TRP A 522 1.23 -38.64 -12.84
CA TRP A 522 -0.14 -38.90 -12.41
C TRP A 522 -0.99 -37.64 -12.52
N LEU A 523 -2.19 -37.77 -13.08
CA LEU A 523 -3.17 -36.69 -13.14
C LEU A 523 -3.65 -36.33 -11.73
N ALA A 524 -3.61 -35.05 -11.38
CA ALA A 524 -4.09 -34.56 -10.09
C ALA A 524 -5.60 -34.81 -9.92
N GLY A 525 -6.04 -35.08 -8.69
CA GLY A 525 -7.43 -35.41 -8.35
C GLY A 525 -8.42 -34.32 -8.78
N ALA A 526 -8.04 -33.05 -8.64
CA ALA A 526 -8.81 -31.89 -9.10
C ALA A 526 -9.15 -31.92 -10.60
N ARG A 527 -8.36 -32.65 -11.41
CA ARG A 527 -8.51 -32.75 -12.87
C ARG A 527 -9.16 -34.06 -13.31
N ALA A 528 -9.43 -34.98 -12.37
CA ALA A 528 -9.98 -36.31 -12.64
C ALA A 528 -11.53 -36.35 -12.55
N GLY A 529 -12.20 -35.21 -12.63
CA GLY A 529 -13.66 -35.08 -12.55
C GLY A 529 -14.41 -35.66 -13.76
N THR A 530 -15.74 -35.79 -13.63
CA THR A 530 -16.64 -36.22 -14.72
C THR A 530 -17.72 -35.18 -14.96
N PRO A 531 -17.86 -34.60 -16.17
CA PRO A 531 -17.08 -34.89 -17.38
C PRO A 531 -15.64 -34.35 -17.30
N LEU A 532 -14.71 -34.99 -18.00
CA LEU A 532 -13.33 -34.52 -18.11
C LEU A 532 -13.27 -33.26 -18.98
N GLU A 533 -12.43 -32.31 -18.57
CA GLU A 533 -12.10 -31.15 -19.42
C GLU A 533 -11.46 -31.65 -20.75
N PRO A 534 -11.79 -31.04 -21.90
CA PRO A 534 -11.28 -31.48 -23.20
C PRO A 534 -9.75 -31.58 -23.32
N GLY A 535 -9.01 -30.64 -22.72
CA GLY A 535 -7.56 -30.65 -22.64
C GLY A 535 -7.04 -31.85 -21.85
N VAL A 536 -7.60 -32.08 -20.66
CA VAL A 536 -7.25 -33.23 -19.81
C VAL A 536 -7.51 -34.56 -20.54
N ALA A 537 -8.68 -34.70 -21.18
CA ALA A 537 -9.02 -35.89 -21.96
C ALA A 537 -8.02 -36.14 -23.09
N PHE A 538 -7.58 -35.08 -23.78
CA PHE A 538 -6.54 -35.17 -24.81
C PHE A 538 -5.20 -35.65 -24.25
N ALA A 539 -4.74 -35.08 -23.13
CA ALA A 539 -3.46 -35.45 -22.51
C ALA A 539 -3.44 -36.92 -22.05
N LEU A 540 -4.56 -37.44 -21.55
CA LEU A 540 -4.73 -38.85 -21.22
C LEU A 540 -4.68 -39.73 -22.48
N ALA A 541 -5.38 -39.34 -23.54
CA ALA A 541 -5.39 -40.09 -24.81
C ALA A 541 -4.00 -40.19 -25.46
N GLN A 542 -3.15 -39.19 -25.28
CA GLN A 542 -1.77 -39.18 -25.77
C GLN A 542 -0.77 -39.85 -24.82
N ASN A 543 -1.22 -40.41 -23.68
CA ASN A 543 -0.35 -40.96 -22.64
C ASN A 543 0.71 -39.97 -22.13
N TRP A 544 0.36 -38.68 -22.05
CA TRP A 544 1.22 -37.64 -21.48
C TRP A 544 1.02 -37.52 -19.96
N VAL A 545 -0.17 -37.88 -19.50
CA VAL A 545 -0.52 -38.07 -18.09
C VAL A 545 -1.27 -39.40 -17.95
N ARG A 546 -1.31 -39.94 -16.74
CA ARG A 546 -2.01 -41.20 -16.43
C ARG A 546 -3.03 -41.03 -15.31
N MET A 547 -4.18 -41.65 -15.48
CA MET A 547 -5.26 -41.63 -14.49
C MET A 547 -4.85 -42.43 -13.24
N PRO A 548 -4.96 -41.86 -12.02
CA PRO A 548 -4.72 -42.63 -10.80
C PRO A 548 -5.84 -43.67 -10.57
N SER A 549 -5.45 -44.84 -10.07
CA SER A 549 -6.42 -45.88 -9.66
C SER A 549 -7.26 -45.41 -8.47
N ALA A 550 -8.41 -46.04 -8.24
CA ALA A 550 -9.23 -45.75 -7.06
C ALA A 550 -8.45 -45.93 -5.74
N ALA A 551 -7.56 -46.93 -5.68
CA ALA A 551 -6.69 -47.14 -4.54
C ALA A 551 -5.71 -45.98 -4.32
N LEU A 552 -5.11 -45.45 -5.39
CA LEU A 552 -4.19 -44.31 -5.30
C LEU A 552 -4.90 -43.02 -4.87
N ARG A 553 -6.19 -42.87 -5.21
CA ARG A 553 -7.02 -41.72 -4.81
C ARG A 553 -7.60 -41.82 -3.40
N ALA A 554 -7.28 -42.87 -2.64
CA ALA A 554 -7.83 -43.09 -1.30
C ALA A 554 -6.72 -43.40 -0.27
N GLN A 555 -5.55 -42.78 -0.44
CA GLN A 555 -4.34 -43.05 0.36
C GLN A 555 -4.19 -42.17 1.60
N VAL A 556 -4.82 -40.99 1.62
CA VAL A 556 -4.68 -40.02 2.71
C VAL A 556 -5.93 -40.04 3.57
N GLU A 557 -5.73 -39.96 4.87
CA GLU A 557 -6.80 -39.79 5.84
C GLU A 557 -6.40 -38.75 6.89
N ARG A 558 -7.42 -38.24 7.60
CA ARG A 558 -7.20 -37.39 8.77
C ARG A 558 -6.42 -38.16 9.83
N ALA A 559 -5.39 -37.56 10.37
CA ALA A 559 -4.61 -38.20 11.42
C ALA A 559 -5.38 -38.16 12.75
N PRO A 560 -5.52 -39.30 13.46
CA PRO A 560 -6.10 -39.31 14.80
C PRO A 560 -5.20 -38.59 15.80
N LEU A 561 -5.79 -38.02 16.85
CA LEU A 561 -5.05 -37.43 17.97
C LEU A 561 -4.49 -38.55 18.87
N ASN A 562 -3.30 -39.04 18.54
CA ASN A 562 -2.64 -40.12 19.29
C ASN A 562 -1.78 -39.58 20.46
N CYS A 563 -2.28 -38.56 21.17
CA CYS A 563 -1.61 -37.96 22.33
C CYS A 563 -2.64 -37.64 23.42
N GLN A 564 -2.18 -37.48 24.66
CA GLN A 564 -3.03 -37.07 25.79
C GLN A 564 -2.99 -35.55 25.96
N ALA A 565 -4.15 -34.90 25.95
CA ALA A 565 -4.25 -33.49 26.32
C ALA A 565 -4.05 -33.36 27.84
N ARG A 566 -2.99 -32.65 28.26
CA ARG A 566 -2.72 -32.33 29.67
C ARG A 566 -2.80 -30.83 29.89
N PRO A 567 -3.98 -30.30 30.26
CA PRO A 567 -4.11 -28.89 30.55
C PRO A 567 -3.42 -28.54 31.88
N SER A 568 -2.56 -27.53 31.87
CA SER A 568 -1.86 -27.03 33.07
C SER A 568 -2.48 -25.73 33.59
N ALA A 569 -2.24 -25.43 34.87
CA ALA A 569 -2.63 -24.15 35.46
C ALA A 569 -1.83 -22.98 34.85
N ALA A 570 -0.61 -23.22 34.37
CA ALA A 570 0.18 -22.23 33.65
C ALA A 570 -0.47 -21.89 32.30
N LEU A 571 -0.87 -22.91 31.54
CA LEU A 571 -1.58 -22.74 30.27
C LEU A 571 -2.89 -21.97 30.44
N ARG A 572 -3.72 -22.33 31.43
CA ARG A 572 -4.99 -21.65 31.71
C ARG A 572 -4.79 -20.16 31.99
N ARG A 573 -3.83 -19.83 32.88
CA ARG A 573 -3.49 -18.43 33.21
C ARG A 573 -3.02 -17.65 31.99
N ARG A 574 -2.24 -18.29 31.10
CA ARG A 574 -1.75 -17.64 29.89
C ARG A 574 -2.88 -17.42 28.89
N LEU A 575 -3.74 -18.40 28.64
CA LEU A 575 -4.91 -18.26 27.75
C LEU A 575 -5.84 -17.14 28.24
N ALA A 576 -6.12 -17.11 29.54
CA ALA A 576 -6.92 -16.06 30.19
C ALA A 576 -6.35 -14.63 30.06
N SER A 577 -5.08 -14.46 29.66
CA SER A 577 -4.46 -13.13 29.50
C SER A 577 -4.74 -12.44 28.16
N GLY A 578 -5.32 -13.14 27.18
CA GLY A 578 -5.78 -12.58 25.89
C GLY A 578 -4.68 -12.27 24.86
N ASN A 579 -3.47 -11.90 25.29
CA ASN A 579 -2.34 -11.64 24.38
C ASN A 579 -1.57 -12.93 24.06
N LEU A 580 -2.11 -13.70 23.12
CA LEU A 580 -1.59 -15.03 22.77
C LEU A 580 -0.53 -14.98 21.66
N LEU A 581 -0.69 -14.09 20.68
CA LEU A 581 0.22 -13.92 19.55
C LEU A 581 0.98 -12.60 19.68
N ALA A 582 2.26 -12.60 19.32
CA ALA A 582 3.08 -11.39 19.28
C ALA A 582 2.65 -10.52 18.09
N ALA A 583 2.59 -9.21 18.29
CA ALA A 583 2.44 -8.27 17.19
C ALA A 583 3.74 -8.24 16.37
N GLU A 584 3.61 -8.27 15.05
CA GLU A 584 4.73 -8.17 14.12
C GLU A 584 4.47 -7.01 13.15
N ASN A 585 5.44 -6.10 12.99
CA ASN A 585 5.36 -4.96 12.05
C ASN A 585 4.07 -4.11 12.18
N ASP A 586 3.73 -3.68 13.41
CA ASP A 586 2.50 -2.93 13.73
C ASP A 586 1.17 -3.65 13.40
N ARG A 587 1.21 -4.95 13.08
CA ARG A 587 -0.01 -5.78 12.88
C ARG A 587 -0.35 -6.52 14.16
N SER A 588 -1.57 -6.30 14.65
CA SER A 588 -2.17 -7.08 15.73
C SER A 588 -2.82 -8.34 15.16
N TYR A 589 -2.41 -9.50 15.68
CA TYR A 589 -3.06 -10.79 15.40
C TYR A 589 -3.92 -11.15 16.60
N GLU A 590 -5.22 -11.33 16.40
CA GLU A 590 -6.08 -11.96 17.42
C GLU A 590 -5.96 -13.48 17.28
N GLY A 591 -5.77 -14.18 18.40
CA GLY A 591 -5.71 -15.65 18.41
C GLY A 591 -7.12 -16.22 18.26
N ASP A 592 -7.58 -16.37 17.03
CA ASP A 592 -8.98 -16.74 16.73
C ASP A 592 -9.30 -18.20 17.06
N VAL A 593 -8.29 -19.06 17.03
CA VAL A 593 -8.46 -20.51 17.22
C VAL A 593 -7.37 -21.14 18.07
N VAL A 594 -7.78 -22.15 18.85
CA VAL A 594 -6.87 -23.01 19.62
C VAL A 594 -7.05 -24.45 19.14
N GLN A 595 -5.93 -25.10 18.83
CA GLN A 595 -5.88 -26.46 18.29
C GLN A 595 -4.95 -27.34 19.13
N LEU A 596 -5.37 -28.58 19.34
CA LEU A 596 -4.51 -29.64 19.87
C LEU A 596 -3.74 -30.30 18.74
N ILE A 597 -2.42 -30.39 18.88
CA ILE A 597 -1.56 -31.03 17.89
C ILE A 597 -0.76 -32.18 18.51
N ALA A 598 -0.64 -33.28 17.78
CA ALA A 598 0.30 -34.36 18.12
C ALA A 598 1.71 -33.92 17.70
N LEU A 599 2.62 -33.82 18.66
CA LEU A 599 4.01 -33.47 18.41
C LEU A 599 4.83 -34.72 18.10
N PRO A 600 5.76 -34.68 17.12
CA PRO A 600 6.60 -35.82 16.79
C PRO A 600 7.38 -36.33 18.01
N GLY A 601 7.23 -37.62 18.34
CA GLY A 601 7.94 -38.27 19.44
C GLY A 601 7.37 -38.00 20.84
N GLU A 602 6.29 -37.22 20.97
CA GLU A 602 5.71 -36.85 22.26
C GLU A 602 4.41 -37.60 22.58
N SER A 603 4.23 -37.94 23.86
CA SER A 603 3.00 -38.58 24.36
C SER A 603 1.92 -37.57 24.78
N THR A 604 2.31 -36.31 24.99
CA THR A 604 1.43 -35.20 25.39
C THR A 604 1.16 -34.31 24.19
N CYS A 605 -0.09 -33.86 24.02
CA CYS A 605 -0.44 -32.96 22.92
C CYS A 605 0.13 -31.56 23.14
N GLY A 606 0.62 -30.94 22.07
CA GLY A 606 0.92 -29.51 22.01
C GLY A 606 -0.35 -28.68 21.88
N TRP A 607 -0.31 -27.45 22.40
CA TRP A 607 -1.38 -26.47 22.25
C TRP A 607 -0.92 -25.39 21.27
N LEU A 608 -1.59 -25.29 20.13
CA LEU A 608 -1.30 -24.31 19.10
C LEU A 608 -2.39 -23.23 19.12
N VAL A 609 -1.98 -21.96 19.15
CA VAL A 609 -2.87 -20.83 18.87
C VAL A 609 -2.53 -20.32 17.49
N ALA A 610 -3.55 -20.05 16.67
CA ALA A 610 -3.37 -19.43 15.36
C ALA A 610 -4.37 -18.29 15.16
N GLY A 611 -3.97 -17.31 14.36
CA GLY A 611 -4.75 -16.13 14.03
C GLY A 611 -4.38 -15.60 12.66
N ASN A 612 -5.36 -15.03 11.95
CA ASN A 612 -5.16 -14.53 10.60
C ASN A 612 -5.55 -13.05 10.51
N THR A 613 -4.82 -12.26 9.72
CA THR A 613 -5.29 -10.96 9.28
C THR A 613 -6.21 -11.13 8.08
N SER A 614 -7.31 -10.37 8.02
CA SER A 614 -8.16 -10.32 6.84
C SER A 614 -7.36 -9.87 5.61
N GLY A 615 -7.21 -10.76 4.64
CA GLY A 615 -6.85 -10.39 3.26
C GLY A 615 -8.05 -9.80 2.51
N GLY A 616 -7.83 -9.38 1.28
CA GLY A 616 -8.87 -8.85 0.39
C GLY A 616 -8.72 -7.38 0.03
N ARG A 617 -9.84 -6.78 -0.37
CA ARG A 617 -9.85 -5.40 -0.87
C ARG A 617 -9.72 -4.41 0.28
N GLN A 618 -8.60 -3.70 0.33
CA GLN A 618 -8.42 -2.56 1.23
C GLN A 618 -8.94 -1.27 0.61
N PHE A 619 -9.29 -0.30 1.44
CA PHE A 619 -9.64 1.05 1.03
C PHE A 619 -8.70 2.02 1.73
N ILE A 620 -7.72 2.53 1.00
CA ILE A 620 -6.72 3.47 1.52
C ILE A 620 -7.04 4.83 0.94
N ASN A 621 -7.26 5.83 1.79
CA ASN A 621 -7.44 7.21 1.39
C ASN A 621 -6.13 7.96 1.62
N GLU A 622 -5.52 8.44 0.54
CA GLU A 622 -4.39 9.36 0.59
C GLU A 622 -4.94 10.79 0.44
N GLU A 623 -4.78 11.62 1.46
CA GLU A 623 -5.16 13.04 1.40
C GLU A 623 -4.00 13.89 0.90
N SER A 624 -4.26 14.75 -0.07
CA SER A 624 -3.39 15.83 -0.53
C SER A 624 -4.15 17.15 -0.47
N PHE A 625 -3.51 18.22 0.04
CA PHE A 625 -4.15 19.53 0.07
C PHE A 625 -4.38 20.08 -1.35
N SER A 626 -3.52 19.73 -2.30
CA SER A 626 -3.58 20.21 -3.67
C SER A 626 -4.35 19.28 -4.62
N GLU A 627 -4.24 17.96 -4.41
CA GLU A 627 -4.79 16.94 -5.33
C GLU A 627 -6.09 16.27 -4.81
N GLY A 628 -6.53 16.58 -3.59
CA GLY A 628 -7.74 16.01 -3.00
C GLY A 628 -7.53 14.64 -2.34
N VAL A 629 -8.60 13.85 -2.22
CA VAL A 629 -8.59 12.53 -1.58
C VAL A 629 -8.51 11.45 -2.66
N ARG A 630 -7.39 10.75 -2.73
CA ARG A 630 -7.21 9.61 -3.62
C ARG A 630 -7.55 8.32 -2.89
N ARG A 631 -8.63 7.65 -3.34
CA ARG A 631 -9.02 6.34 -2.83
C ARG A 631 -8.35 5.22 -3.62
N LEU A 632 -7.38 4.57 -3.01
CA LEU A 632 -6.76 3.36 -3.52
C LEU A 632 -7.55 2.12 -3.04
N THR A 633 -7.76 1.18 -3.95
CA THR A 633 -8.47 -0.08 -3.65
C THR A 633 -7.62 -1.33 -3.91
N PRO A 634 -6.42 -1.43 -3.31
CA PRO A 634 -5.54 -2.56 -3.58
C PRO A 634 -6.15 -3.86 -3.03
N CYS A 635 -5.87 -4.95 -3.72
CA CYS A 635 -6.02 -6.29 -3.15
C CYS A 635 -4.76 -6.57 -2.32
N THR A 636 -4.93 -6.93 -1.05
CA THR A 636 -3.84 -7.33 -0.17
C THR A 636 -4.01 -8.76 0.26
N ASP A 637 -2.94 -9.53 0.27
CA ASP A 637 -2.96 -10.88 0.79
C ASP A 637 -3.17 -10.87 2.31
N GLY A 638 -3.78 -11.94 2.82
CA GLY A 638 -3.84 -12.20 4.25
C GLY A 638 -2.45 -12.53 4.81
N SER A 639 -2.36 -12.65 6.13
CA SER A 639 -1.18 -13.19 6.80
C SER A 639 -1.64 -14.00 7.99
N ALA A 640 -0.96 -15.11 8.25
CA ALA A 640 -1.24 -15.97 9.38
C ALA A 640 -0.10 -15.90 10.39
N ASN A 641 -0.43 -15.97 11.66
CA ASN A 641 0.53 -16.08 12.74
C ASN A 641 0.07 -17.17 13.71
N ALA A 642 1.01 -17.88 14.30
CA ALA A 642 0.71 -18.94 15.24
C ALA A 642 1.80 -19.07 16.31
N ALA A 643 1.43 -19.65 17.45
CA ALA A 643 2.35 -19.94 18.53
C ALA A 643 2.03 -21.27 19.23
N LEU A 644 3.07 -22.03 19.56
CA LEU A 644 3.01 -23.29 20.28
C LEU A 644 3.29 -23.07 21.77
N TRP A 645 2.47 -23.64 22.64
CA TRP A 645 2.67 -23.60 24.09
C TRP A 645 3.87 -24.43 24.52
N ASN A 646 4.78 -23.81 25.27
CA ASN A 646 5.89 -24.49 25.94
C ASN A 646 5.68 -24.50 27.45
N GLU A 647 5.44 -25.69 28.00
CA GLU A 647 5.15 -25.87 29.44
C GLU A 647 6.35 -25.47 30.31
N ALA A 648 7.57 -25.87 29.94
CA ALA A 648 8.78 -25.60 30.72
C ALA A 648 9.09 -24.10 30.86
N ARG A 649 8.77 -23.32 29.81
CA ARG A 649 8.94 -21.86 29.79
C ARG A 649 7.70 -21.10 30.25
N SER A 650 6.56 -21.78 30.38
CA SER A 650 5.24 -21.16 30.59
C SER A 650 4.97 -20.02 29.59
N ALA A 651 5.35 -20.23 28.32
CA ALA A 651 5.34 -19.21 27.28
C ALA A 651 4.87 -19.76 25.92
N TRP A 652 4.33 -18.87 25.10
CA TRP A 652 4.02 -19.11 23.69
C TRP A 652 5.30 -18.93 22.87
N LEU A 653 5.71 -19.95 22.12
CA LEU A 653 6.82 -19.88 21.17
C LEU A 653 6.26 -19.69 19.76
N PRO A 654 6.77 -18.74 18.95
CA PRO A 654 6.26 -18.48 17.62
C PRO A 654 6.43 -19.70 16.70
N VAL A 655 5.51 -19.86 15.77
CA VAL A 655 5.61 -20.85 14.68
C VAL A 655 6.15 -20.18 13.43
N THR A 656 7.21 -20.74 12.87
CA THR A 656 7.83 -20.24 11.63
C THR A 656 7.17 -20.86 10.41
N ASP A 657 7.05 -20.07 9.33
CA ASP A 657 6.48 -20.48 8.03
C ASP A 657 5.00 -20.91 8.11
N MET A 658 4.22 -20.24 8.98
CA MET A 658 2.80 -20.51 9.15
C MET A 658 2.03 -20.24 7.84
N PRO A 659 1.32 -21.24 7.26
CA PRO A 659 0.48 -21.00 6.09
C PRO A 659 -0.81 -20.28 6.46
N GLU A 660 -1.39 -19.63 5.46
CA GLU A 660 -2.76 -19.12 5.56
C GLU A 660 -3.77 -20.27 5.53
N GLY A 661 -4.89 -20.09 6.24
CA GLY A 661 -5.91 -21.11 6.39
C GLY A 661 -5.74 -21.97 7.64
N GLY A 662 -6.76 -22.77 7.96
CA GLY A 662 -6.75 -23.68 9.09
C GLY A 662 -5.87 -24.90 8.83
N LEU A 663 -5.19 -25.42 9.86
CA LEU A 663 -4.34 -26.60 9.75
C LEU A 663 -5.13 -27.89 10.03
N ILE A 664 -5.00 -28.88 9.16
CA ILE A 664 -5.62 -30.20 9.27
C ILE A 664 -4.51 -31.26 9.32
N PRO A 665 -4.34 -32.00 10.41
CA PRO A 665 -3.37 -33.08 10.46
C PRO A 665 -3.83 -34.25 9.59
N VAL A 666 -2.97 -34.69 8.68
CA VAL A 666 -3.23 -35.80 7.74
C VAL A 666 -2.06 -36.77 7.70
N ARG A 667 -2.33 -38.02 7.31
CA ARG A 667 -1.30 -39.04 7.11
C ARG A 667 -1.66 -40.01 5.99
N LEU A 668 -0.67 -40.78 5.55
CA LEU A 668 -0.89 -41.93 4.69
C LEU A 668 -1.50 -43.09 5.48
N LYS A 669 -2.46 -43.79 4.88
CA LYS A 669 -3.10 -44.99 5.45
C LYS A 669 -2.10 -46.14 5.66
N ALA A 670 -1.14 -46.27 4.75
CA ALA A 670 -0.07 -47.27 4.83
C ALA A 670 0.92 -47.01 5.98
N GLY A 671 0.75 -45.91 6.73
CA GLY A 671 1.69 -45.45 7.77
C GLY A 671 2.60 -44.33 7.26
N GLY A 672 3.33 -43.71 8.19
CA GLY A 672 4.22 -42.58 7.89
C GLY A 672 4.05 -41.42 8.88
N ALA A 673 4.83 -40.36 8.66
CA ALA A 673 4.75 -39.14 9.46
C ALA A 673 3.41 -38.42 9.25
N VAL A 674 2.92 -37.78 10.30
CA VAL A 674 1.79 -36.85 10.24
C VAL A 674 2.29 -35.52 9.68
N VAL A 675 1.57 -34.98 8.70
CA VAL A 675 1.82 -33.66 8.12
C VAL A 675 0.58 -32.79 8.34
N PHE A 676 0.71 -31.48 8.14
CA PHE A 676 -0.41 -30.55 8.17
C PHE A 676 -0.82 -30.17 6.75
N ALA A 677 -2.12 -30.25 6.45
CA ALA A 677 -2.70 -29.67 5.27
C ALA A 677 -3.36 -28.33 5.65
N SER A 678 -3.00 -27.22 5.01
CA SER A 678 -3.68 -25.94 5.23
C SER A 678 -4.90 -25.83 4.33
N THR A 679 -6.01 -25.30 4.85
CA THR A 679 -7.22 -25.07 4.04
C THR A 679 -7.03 -23.96 3.02
N GLU A 680 -7.81 -24.00 1.96
CA GLU A 680 -7.99 -22.88 1.04
C GLU A 680 -8.47 -21.61 1.75
N VAL A 681 -8.15 -20.45 1.17
CA VAL A 681 -8.59 -19.12 1.65
C VAL A 681 -9.20 -18.33 0.50
N GLU A 682 -10.35 -17.71 0.72
CA GLU A 682 -11.04 -16.87 -0.27
C GLU A 682 -11.04 -15.39 0.15
N TYR A 683 -10.60 -14.52 -0.75
CA TYR A 683 -10.55 -13.05 -0.57
C TYR A 683 -11.63 -12.33 -1.40
N GLY A 684 -12.72 -13.04 -1.74
CA GLY A 684 -13.82 -12.53 -2.56
C GLY A 684 -13.38 -12.10 -3.97
N THR A 685 -13.68 -10.86 -4.35
CA THR A 685 -13.31 -10.33 -5.69
C THR A 685 -11.80 -10.25 -5.96
N CYS A 686 -10.97 -10.40 -4.91
CA CYS A 686 -9.51 -10.43 -5.03
C CYS A 686 -8.95 -11.85 -5.30
N GLY A 687 -9.83 -12.86 -5.49
CA GLY A 687 -9.43 -14.24 -5.72
C GLY A 687 -9.26 -15.01 -4.42
N GLY A 688 -8.38 -16.02 -4.42
CA GLY A 688 -8.14 -16.87 -3.26
C GLY A 688 -6.83 -17.64 -3.39
N LYS A 689 -6.39 -18.22 -2.27
CA LYS A 689 -5.17 -19.01 -2.15
C LYS A 689 -5.53 -20.48 -1.97
N SER A 690 -4.81 -21.36 -2.67
CA SER A 690 -5.03 -22.80 -2.56
C SER A 690 -4.44 -23.31 -1.25
N GLY A 691 -4.98 -24.40 -0.72
CA GLY A 691 -4.38 -25.09 0.42
C GLY A 691 -3.00 -25.66 0.11
N GLY A 692 -2.21 -25.90 1.16
CA GLY A 692 -0.84 -26.41 1.08
C GLY A 692 -0.63 -27.62 1.97
N VAL A 693 0.56 -28.23 1.91
CA VAL A 693 0.95 -29.34 2.78
C VAL A 693 2.29 -29.00 3.43
N HIS A 694 2.40 -29.22 4.74
CA HIS A 694 3.51 -28.76 5.56
C HIS A 694 4.00 -29.85 6.50
N LEU A 695 5.31 -30.08 6.54
CA LEU A 695 5.95 -31.03 7.45
C LEU A 695 6.35 -30.32 8.75
N PRO A 696 5.80 -30.73 9.91
CA PRO A 696 6.17 -30.11 11.19
C PRO A 696 7.57 -30.54 11.66
N HIS A 697 8.38 -29.56 12.03
CA HIS A 697 9.71 -29.74 12.64
C HIS A 697 9.77 -29.03 13.99
N LEU A 698 10.21 -29.73 15.03
CA LEU A 698 10.49 -29.15 16.33
C LEU A 698 11.96 -28.72 16.39
N ALA A 699 12.18 -27.42 16.59
CA ALA A 699 13.51 -26.88 16.85
C ALA A 699 13.99 -27.27 18.26
N PRO A 700 15.32 -27.26 18.53
CA PRO A 700 15.87 -27.63 19.84
C PRO A 700 15.37 -26.79 21.02
N ASP A 701 14.88 -25.58 20.75
CA ASP A 701 14.32 -24.67 21.75
C ASP A 701 12.82 -24.92 22.02
N GLY A 702 12.21 -25.86 21.30
CA GLY A 702 10.80 -26.22 21.38
C GLY A 702 9.88 -25.42 20.44
N ALA A 703 10.40 -24.55 19.59
CA ALA A 703 9.61 -23.85 18.57
C ALA A 703 9.20 -24.81 17.44
N LEU A 704 8.06 -24.54 16.80
CA LEU A 704 7.54 -25.32 15.68
C LEU A 704 7.85 -24.60 14.36
N GLN A 705 8.36 -25.33 13.38
CA GLN A 705 8.51 -24.85 12.00
C GLN A 705 7.67 -25.72 11.07
N LEU A 706 6.99 -25.09 10.11
CA LEU A 706 6.16 -25.76 9.12
C LEU A 706 6.81 -25.71 7.73
N GLU A 707 7.59 -26.73 7.39
CA GLU A 707 8.26 -26.78 6.09
C GLU A 707 7.25 -27.07 4.96
N PRO A 708 7.09 -26.19 3.96
CA PRO A 708 6.17 -26.43 2.85
C PRO A 708 6.66 -27.59 1.98
N LEU A 709 5.75 -28.52 1.71
CA LEU A 709 5.96 -29.65 0.82
C LEU A 709 5.39 -29.36 -0.57
N GLY A 710 6.04 -29.92 -1.59
CA GLY A 710 5.59 -29.81 -2.97
C GLY A 710 5.61 -31.16 -3.68
N SER A 711 5.33 -31.12 -4.98
CA SER A 711 5.30 -32.31 -5.82
C SER A 711 6.58 -33.15 -5.72
N GLY A 712 6.41 -34.47 -5.69
CA GLY A 712 7.49 -35.43 -5.49
C GLY A 712 7.65 -35.91 -4.05
N HIS A 713 7.00 -35.26 -3.08
CA HIS A 713 6.91 -35.78 -1.71
C HIS A 713 5.73 -36.77 -1.60
N PRO A 714 5.89 -37.97 -1.00
CA PRO A 714 4.87 -39.02 -1.01
C PRO A 714 3.50 -38.59 -0.48
N VAL A 715 3.48 -37.84 0.65
CA VAL A 715 2.21 -37.38 1.25
C VAL A 715 1.56 -36.27 0.42
N PHE A 716 2.36 -35.35 -0.14
CA PHE A 716 1.86 -34.28 -1.00
C PHE A 716 1.23 -34.88 -2.26
N ASP A 717 1.97 -35.76 -2.94
CA ASP A 717 1.50 -36.41 -4.17
C ASP A 717 0.23 -37.22 -3.88
N ALA A 718 0.19 -38.00 -2.80
CA ALA A 718 -1.01 -38.76 -2.43
C ALA A 718 -2.23 -37.86 -2.15
N LEU A 719 -2.04 -36.72 -1.47
CA LEU A 719 -3.13 -35.78 -1.20
C LEU A 719 -3.58 -35.09 -2.50
N ALA A 720 -2.65 -34.68 -3.36
CA ALA A 720 -2.97 -34.06 -4.64
C ALA A 720 -3.66 -35.02 -5.62
N LEU A 721 -3.44 -36.34 -5.51
CA LEU A 721 -4.20 -37.35 -6.26
C LEU A 721 -5.61 -37.56 -5.71
N GLN A 722 -5.82 -37.32 -4.41
CA GLN A 722 -7.09 -37.53 -3.73
C GLN A 722 -7.98 -36.28 -3.74
N CYS A 723 -7.42 -35.08 -3.62
CA CYS A 723 -8.14 -33.84 -3.33
C CYS A 723 -7.87 -32.70 -4.31
N ASP A 724 -8.85 -31.79 -4.42
CA ASP A 724 -8.65 -30.44 -4.93
C ASP A 724 -8.17 -29.51 -3.81
N PHE A 725 -7.05 -28.81 -4.02
CA PHE A 725 -6.46 -27.92 -3.02
C PHE A 725 -7.22 -26.60 -2.91
N ARG A 726 -8.11 -26.29 -3.87
CA ARG A 726 -9.07 -25.18 -3.77
C ARG A 726 -10.36 -25.56 -3.07
N ALA A 727 -10.53 -26.83 -2.71
CA ALA A 727 -11.68 -27.35 -1.98
C ALA A 727 -11.20 -28.43 -0.99
N LEU A 728 -10.07 -28.18 -0.32
CA LEU A 728 -9.38 -29.16 0.50
C LEU A 728 -10.18 -29.44 1.77
N SER A 729 -10.83 -28.40 2.30
CA SER A 729 -11.72 -28.51 3.45
C SER A 729 -12.89 -29.47 3.17
N VAL A 730 -13.50 -29.41 1.97
CA VAL A 730 -14.56 -30.33 1.53
C VAL A 730 -14.04 -31.74 1.33
N CYS A 731 -12.89 -31.91 0.65
CA CYS A 731 -12.31 -33.23 0.40
C CYS A 731 -11.99 -33.99 1.69
N LEU A 732 -11.55 -33.27 2.72
CA LEU A 732 -11.20 -33.83 4.03
C LEU A 732 -12.38 -33.86 5.01
N GLY A 733 -13.59 -33.51 4.56
CA GLY A 733 -14.83 -33.64 5.34
C GLY A 733 -15.00 -32.61 6.45
N LEU A 734 -14.55 -31.37 6.25
CA LEU A 734 -14.73 -30.27 7.21
C LEU A 734 -16.08 -29.54 7.10
N THR A 735 -16.91 -29.86 6.10
CA THR A 735 -18.20 -29.20 5.86
C THR A 735 -19.33 -29.69 6.77
N ASP A 736 -19.11 -30.75 7.54
CA ASP A 736 -20.08 -31.26 8.51
C ASP A 736 -19.96 -30.54 9.85
N ALA A 737 -21.09 -30.13 10.43
CA ALA A 737 -21.18 -29.38 11.69
C ALA A 737 -20.63 -30.14 12.93
N SER A 738 -20.15 -31.38 12.77
CA SER A 738 -19.45 -32.14 13.80
C SER A 738 -17.94 -31.90 13.72
N ALA A 739 -17.43 -30.97 14.54
CA ALA A 739 -15.99 -30.74 14.69
C ALA A 739 -15.26 -32.06 15.05
N HIS A 740 -14.26 -32.44 14.26
CA HIS A 740 -13.38 -33.57 14.58
C HIS A 740 -12.51 -33.20 15.80
N PRO A 741 -12.05 -34.16 16.62
CA PRO A 741 -11.28 -33.88 17.85
C PRO A 741 -9.98 -33.08 17.66
N VAL A 742 -9.49 -32.96 16.43
CA VAL A 742 -8.25 -32.25 16.06
C VAL A 742 -8.52 -30.96 15.31
N ASP A 743 -9.79 -30.64 15.02
CA ASP A 743 -10.11 -29.38 14.35
C ASP A 743 -9.83 -28.20 15.27
N ALA A 744 -9.40 -27.11 14.66
CA ALA A 744 -9.28 -25.82 15.32
C ALA A 744 -10.66 -25.43 15.87
N LEU A 745 -10.76 -25.27 17.20
CA LEU A 745 -11.98 -24.83 17.85
C LEU A 745 -11.84 -23.34 18.17
N ALA A 746 -12.93 -22.59 17.99
CA ALA A 746 -13.02 -21.24 18.53
C ALA A 746 -12.72 -21.29 20.03
N GLU A 747 -11.84 -20.40 20.49
CA GLU A 747 -11.26 -20.40 21.85
C GLU A 747 -12.31 -20.71 22.95
N PRO A 748 -13.48 -20.03 23.02
CA PRO A 748 -14.41 -20.19 24.15
C PRO A 748 -14.98 -21.62 24.29
N SER A 749 -15.22 -22.29 23.17
CA SER A 749 -15.82 -23.64 23.12
C SER A 749 -14.85 -24.72 23.58
N LEU A 750 -13.55 -24.53 23.36
CA LEU A 750 -12.52 -25.43 23.85
C LEU A 750 -12.30 -25.24 25.35
N MET A 751 -12.22 -23.99 25.82
CA MET A 751 -11.97 -23.70 27.24
C MET A 751 -13.04 -24.31 28.15
N ASP A 752 -14.30 -24.20 27.73
CA ASP A 752 -15.45 -24.75 28.44
C ASP A 752 -15.41 -26.28 28.55
N LYS A 753 -14.89 -26.97 27.53
CA LYS A 753 -14.74 -28.43 27.51
C LYS A 753 -13.56 -28.88 28.38
N VAL A 754 -12.42 -28.19 28.27
CA VAL A 754 -11.16 -28.56 28.94
C VAL A 754 -11.20 -28.26 30.44
N TRP A 755 -11.79 -27.13 30.84
CA TRP A 755 -11.85 -26.67 32.24
C TRP A 755 -13.29 -26.59 32.78
N ALA A 756 -14.15 -27.54 32.39
CA ALA A 756 -15.56 -27.57 32.79
C ALA A 756 -15.74 -27.59 34.32
N LYS A 757 -14.87 -28.32 35.05
CA LYS A 757 -14.93 -28.42 36.52
C LYS A 757 -14.63 -27.07 37.17
N GLU A 758 -13.62 -26.38 36.67
CA GLU A 758 -13.18 -25.08 37.16
C GLU A 758 -14.20 -23.99 36.83
N LYS A 759 -14.82 -24.03 35.64
CA LYS A 759 -15.95 -23.15 35.27
C LYS A 759 -17.09 -23.30 36.27
N ASN A 760 -17.51 -24.54 36.53
CA ASN A 760 -18.62 -24.82 37.45
C ASN A 760 -18.30 -24.37 38.87
N ALA A 761 -17.06 -24.56 39.33
CA ALA A 761 -16.61 -24.07 40.63
C ALA A 761 -16.66 -22.54 40.71
N PHE A 762 -16.23 -21.83 39.66
CA PHE A 762 -16.31 -20.37 39.57
C PHE A 762 -17.77 -19.87 39.60
N LEU A 763 -18.65 -20.45 38.77
CA LEU A 763 -20.06 -20.06 38.74
C LEU A 763 -20.75 -20.31 40.09
N ALA A 764 -20.46 -21.44 40.75
CA ALA A 764 -20.97 -21.74 42.09
C ALA A 764 -20.40 -20.79 43.17
N ALA A 765 -19.19 -20.27 42.99
CA ALA A 765 -18.61 -19.24 43.86
C ALA A 765 -19.30 -17.89 43.64
N MET A 766 -19.63 -17.54 42.39
CA MET A 766 -20.43 -16.35 42.05
C MET A 766 -21.84 -16.43 42.66
N ASP A 767 -22.49 -17.59 42.58
CA ASP A 767 -23.82 -17.82 43.14
C ASP A 767 -23.89 -17.67 44.67
N ARG A 768 -22.76 -17.87 45.36
CA ARG A 768 -22.62 -17.72 46.81
C ARG A 768 -21.91 -16.43 47.23
N LEU A 769 -21.41 -15.66 46.27
CA LEU A 769 -20.49 -14.54 46.48
C LEU A 769 -19.30 -14.90 47.41
N ASP A 770 -18.73 -16.09 47.20
CA ASP A 770 -17.56 -16.56 47.95
C ASP A 770 -16.31 -15.82 47.47
N ARG A 771 -15.95 -14.74 48.18
CA ARG A 771 -14.83 -13.87 47.79
C ARG A 771 -13.49 -14.59 47.75
N ALA A 772 -13.25 -15.57 48.63
CA ALA A 772 -11.98 -16.29 48.66
C ALA A 772 -11.84 -17.18 47.42
N ALA A 773 -12.90 -17.96 47.11
CA ALA A 773 -12.93 -18.78 45.91
C ALA A 773 -12.86 -17.94 44.62
N LEU A 774 -13.48 -16.76 44.60
CA LEU A 774 -13.43 -15.85 43.45
C LEU A 774 -12.04 -15.23 43.23
N ILE A 775 -11.33 -14.85 44.31
CA ILE A 775 -9.94 -14.39 44.22
C ILE A 775 -9.04 -15.51 43.70
N GLN A 776 -9.22 -16.73 44.19
CA GLN A 776 -8.45 -17.89 43.70
C GLN A 776 -8.75 -18.18 42.23
N ALA A 777 -10.03 -18.18 41.83
CA ALA A 777 -10.42 -18.40 40.43
C ALA A 777 -9.81 -17.35 39.49
N ARG A 778 -9.69 -16.09 39.93
CA ARG A 778 -8.98 -15.04 39.20
C ARG A 778 -7.48 -15.34 39.09
N ALA A 779 -6.85 -15.78 40.17
CA ALA A 779 -5.42 -16.15 40.16
C ALA A 779 -5.13 -17.32 39.22
N ASP A 780 -6.07 -18.27 39.11
CA ASP A 780 -5.97 -19.46 38.26
C ASP A 780 -6.29 -19.18 36.77
N GLY A 781 -6.80 -17.97 36.45
CA GLY A 781 -7.18 -17.54 35.10
C GLY A 781 -8.68 -17.69 34.83
N LEU A 782 -9.35 -16.59 34.50
CA LEU A 782 -10.77 -16.57 34.12
C LEU A 782 -10.89 -16.23 32.64
N PHE A 783 -11.99 -16.63 32.00
CA PHE A 783 -12.24 -16.30 30.60
C PHE A 783 -13.38 -15.28 30.47
N PRO A 784 -13.34 -14.36 29.47
CA PRO A 784 -14.41 -13.38 29.23
C PRO A 784 -15.81 -14.00 29.17
N GLY A 785 -15.94 -15.15 28.50
CA GLY A 785 -17.21 -15.88 28.37
C GLY A 785 -17.75 -16.41 29.70
N TRP A 786 -16.89 -16.73 30.67
CA TRP A 786 -17.32 -17.16 32.00
C TRP A 786 -17.86 -16.00 32.81
N LEU A 787 -17.25 -14.82 32.68
CA LEU A 787 -17.74 -13.59 33.30
C LEU A 787 -19.12 -13.20 32.74
N ASP A 788 -19.29 -13.31 31.43
CA ASP A 788 -20.58 -13.09 30.75
C ASP A 788 -21.67 -14.07 31.21
N GLU A 789 -21.33 -15.35 31.33
CA GLU A 789 -22.24 -16.36 31.85
C GLU A 789 -22.64 -16.07 33.31
N ALA A 790 -21.70 -15.60 34.14
CA ALA A 790 -22.00 -15.18 35.50
C ALA A 790 -22.95 -13.97 35.56
N LEU A 791 -22.80 -12.99 34.65
CA LEU A 791 -23.72 -11.86 34.51
C LEU A 791 -25.11 -12.34 34.13
N ARG A 792 -25.23 -13.25 33.15
CA ARG A 792 -26.52 -13.82 32.73
C ARG A 792 -27.20 -14.60 33.84
N ARG A 793 -26.47 -15.48 34.54
CA ARG A 793 -27.01 -16.25 35.68
C ARG A 793 -27.48 -15.34 36.82
N THR A 794 -26.70 -14.32 37.16
CA THR A 794 -27.08 -13.34 38.19
C THR A 794 -28.33 -12.56 37.79
N SER A 795 -28.42 -12.15 36.51
CA SER A 795 -29.58 -11.45 35.95
C SER A 795 -30.84 -12.31 36.00
N ALA A 796 -30.72 -13.57 35.56
CA ALA A 796 -31.81 -14.53 35.46
C ALA A 796 -32.32 -15.06 36.81
N SER A 797 -31.57 -14.91 37.89
CA SER A 797 -31.96 -15.44 39.19
C SER A 797 -33.19 -14.69 39.75
N PRO A 798 -34.30 -15.39 40.00
CA PRO A 798 -35.50 -14.79 40.60
C PRO A 798 -35.41 -14.66 42.13
N SER A 799 -34.46 -15.37 42.77
CA SER A 799 -34.31 -15.41 44.23
C SER A 799 -33.43 -14.28 44.78
N LEU A 800 -32.75 -13.52 43.93
CA LEU A 800 -31.85 -12.44 44.36
C LEU A 800 -32.55 -11.09 44.32
N ALA A 801 -32.44 -10.34 45.43
CA ALA A 801 -32.86 -8.95 45.47
C ALA A 801 -31.92 -8.07 44.63
N LEU A 802 -32.38 -6.90 44.19
CA LEU A 802 -31.56 -5.95 43.41
C LEU A 802 -30.21 -5.61 44.08
N PRO A 803 -30.11 -5.35 45.40
CA PRO A 803 -28.82 -5.12 46.05
C PRO A 803 -27.86 -6.31 45.94
N GLU A 804 -28.37 -7.55 46.03
CA GLU A 804 -27.57 -8.76 45.93
C GLU A 804 -27.08 -8.99 44.50
N LYS A 805 -27.94 -8.73 43.49
CA LYS A 805 -27.55 -8.73 42.08
C LYS A 805 -26.43 -7.71 41.84
N ARG A 806 -26.59 -6.48 42.31
CA ARG A 806 -25.58 -5.41 42.21
C ARG A 806 -24.25 -5.80 42.85
N GLN A 807 -24.28 -6.43 44.03
CA GLN A 807 -23.07 -6.84 44.75
C GLN A 807 -22.27 -7.91 43.98
N ARG A 808 -22.97 -8.86 43.34
CA ARG A 808 -22.34 -9.93 42.54
C ARG A 808 -21.77 -9.40 41.24
N ILE A 809 -22.52 -8.62 40.47
CA ILE A 809 -22.01 -8.04 39.21
C ILE A 809 -20.88 -7.04 39.46
N ALA A 810 -20.85 -6.36 40.62
CA ALA A 810 -19.77 -5.43 40.94
C ALA A 810 -18.41 -6.13 40.99
N TRP A 811 -18.38 -7.40 41.43
CA TRP A 811 -17.15 -8.20 41.38
C TRP A 811 -16.73 -8.50 39.94
N VAL A 812 -17.69 -8.81 39.06
CA VAL A 812 -17.43 -9.06 37.63
C VAL A 812 -16.96 -7.79 36.91
N PHE A 813 -17.60 -6.66 37.18
CA PHE A 813 -17.25 -5.36 36.62
C PHE A 813 -15.93 -4.79 37.15
N ALA A 814 -15.47 -5.25 38.32
CA ALA A 814 -14.17 -4.87 38.87
C ALA A 814 -12.99 -5.56 38.14
N GLN A 815 -13.25 -6.56 37.28
CA GLN A 815 -12.19 -7.23 36.53
C GLN A 815 -11.61 -6.31 35.45
N ARG A 816 -10.28 -6.12 35.50
CA ARG A 816 -9.55 -5.30 34.51
C ARG A 816 -9.02 -6.12 33.34
N ALA A 817 -8.61 -7.36 33.59
CA ALA A 817 -8.09 -8.31 32.61
C ALA A 817 -8.28 -9.76 33.14
N PRO A 818 -9.00 -10.63 32.40
CA PRO A 818 -9.85 -10.28 31.27
C PRO A 818 -11.07 -9.45 31.71
N ARG A 819 -11.64 -8.69 30.78
CA ARG A 819 -12.95 -8.06 30.95
C ARG A 819 -14.05 -9.03 30.51
N PRO A 820 -15.31 -8.83 30.95
CA PRO A 820 -16.45 -9.52 30.34
C PRO A 820 -16.48 -9.25 28.83
N ALA A 821 -16.90 -10.25 28.05
CA ALA A 821 -17.03 -10.13 26.60
C ALA A 821 -18.17 -9.19 26.20
N PHE A 822 -19.19 -9.06 27.06
CA PHE A 822 -20.42 -8.32 26.80
C PHE A 822 -21.08 -8.74 25.49
N ALA A 823 -21.27 -10.04 25.31
CA ALA A 823 -22.09 -10.59 24.25
C ALA A 823 -23.49 -9.96 24.28
N GLN A 824 -24.13 -9.83 23.12
CA GLN A 824 -25.40 -9.11 23.00
C GLN A 824 -26.47 -9.68 23.94
N GLU A 825 -26.52 -11.01 24.10
CA GLU A 825 -27.46 -11.68 25.00
C GLU A 825 -27.23 -11.27 26.47
N THR A 826 -25.97 -11.01 26.85
CA THR A 826 -25.62 -10.50 28.18
C THR A 826 -26.10 -9.07 28.36
N LEU A 827 -25.94 -8.22 27.34
CA LEU A 827 -26.41 -6.83 27.38
C LEU A 827 -27.94 -6.77 27.50
N ASP A 828 -28.64 -7.56 26.69
CA ASP A 828 -30.10 -7.63 26.64
C ASP A 828 -30.72 -7.99 28.01
N VAL A 829 -30.08 -8.88 28.79
CA VAL A 829 -30.56 -9.25 30.13
C VAL A 829 -30.20 -8.25 31.23
N LEU A 830 -29.23 -7.35 31.00
CA LEU A 830 -28.85 -6.31 31.97
C LEU A 830 -29.78 -5.08 31.88
N VAL A 831 -30.23 -4.71 30.67
CA VAL A 831 -31.11 -3.54 30.42
C VAL A 831 -32.30 -3.43 31.38
N PRO A 832 -33.08 -4.50 31.66
CA PRO A 832 -34.31 -4.37 32.42
C PRO A 832 -34.14 -4.00 33.90
N TRP A 833 -32.97 -4.21 34.50
CA TRP A 833 -32.80 -4.11 35.94
C TRP A 833 -31.52 -3.40 36.41
N LEU A 834 -30.49 -3.28 35.57
CA LEU A 834 -29.23 -2.64 35.94
C LEU A 834 -29.39 -1.12 36.07
N PRO A 835 -29.16 -0.52 37.26
CA PRO A 835 -29.30 0.92 37.45
C PRO A 835 -28.36 1.72 36.53
N THR A 836 -28.82 2.88 36.06
CA THR A 836 -28.11 3.70 35.06
C THR A 836 -26.69 4.06 35.50
N GLU A 837 -26.45 4.26 36.79
CA GLU A 837 -25.13 4.58 37.34
C GLU A 837 -24.10 3.44 37.19
N ASP A 838 -24.56 2.18 37.15
CA ASP A 838 -23.70 0.99 37.11
C ASP A 838 -23.27 0.60 35.69
N TRP A 839 -23.70 1.34 34.65
CA TRP A 839 -23.35 1.09 33.25
C TRP A 839 -21.93 1.54 32.87
N GLY A 840 -21.22 2.25 33.76
CA GLY A 840 -19.87 2.77 33.49
C GLY A 840 -18.87 1.73 32.92
N PRO A 841 -18.74 0.53 33.52
CA PRO A 841 -17.87 -0.53 33.03
C PRO A 841 -18.22 -1.03 31.62
N VAL A 842 -19.52 -1.19 31.31
CA VAL A 842 -20.01 -1.59 29.97
C VAL A 842 -19.64 -0.54 28.93
N LEU A 843 -19.96 0.73 29.23
CA LEU A 843 -19.64 1.86 28.35
C LEU A 843 -18.14 2.00 28.11
N SER A 844 -17.34 1.83 29.16
CA SER A 844 -15.88 1.87 29.06
C SER A 844 -15.30 0.73 28.25
N ALA A 845 -15.97 -0.43 28.19
CA ALA A 845 -15.51 -1.59 27.44
C ALA A 845 -15.88 -1.49 25.95
N LEU A 846 -17.09 -1.01 25.64
CA LEU A 846 -17.66 -1.10 24.29
C LEU A 846 -17.57 0.19 23.46
N ARG A 847 -17.43 1.37 24.08
CA ARG A 847 -17.55 2.66 23.36
C ARG A 847 -16.61 2.82 22.16
N CYS A 848 -15.44 2.20 22.20
CA CYS A 848 -14.44 2.30 21.13
C CYS A 848 -14.22 0.98 20.38
N THR A 849 -14.79 -0.13 20.86
CA THR A 849 -14.54 -1.47 20.32
C THR A 849 -15.78 -2.06 19.65
N ASN A 850 -16.99 -1.74 20.13
CA ASN A 850 -18.24 -2.27 19.59
C ASN A 850 -19.39 -1.27 19.80
N ARG A 851 -19.39 -0.19 19.00
CA ARG A 851 -20.43 0.86 19.05
C ARG A 851 -21.80 0.31 18.65
N TYR A 852 -21.85 -0.63 17.70
CA TYR A 852 -23.09 -1.27 17.26
C TYR A 852 -23.86 -1.95 18.41
N ALA A 853 -23.16 -2.66 19.29
CA ALA A 853 -23.79 -3.26 20.47
C ALA A 853 -24.37 -2.18 21.41
N LEU A 854 -23.70 -1.04 21.57
CA LEU A 854 -24.21 0.08 22.38
C LEU A 854 -25.43 0.76 21.75
N ASP A 855 -25.46 0.90 20.43
CA ASP A 855 -26.63 1.44 19.71
C ASP A 855 -27.86 0.57 19.94
N ARG A 856 -27.72 -0.76 19.82
CA ARG A 856 -28.80 -1.71 20.13
C ARG A 856 -29.30 -1.60 21.57
N VAL A 857 -28.40 -1.41 22.53
CA VAL A 857 -28.77 -1.15 23.93
C VAL A 857 -29.51 0.18 24.06
N ALA A 858 -29.09 1.23 23.35
CA ALA A 858 -29.75 2.53 23.37
C ALA A 858 -31.19 2.45 22.81
N GLU A 859 -31.40 1.68 21.74
CA GLU A 859 -32.72 1.38 21.17
C GLU A 859 -33.61 0.64 22.16
N GLN A 860 -33.10 -0.40 22.82
CA GLN A 860 -33.85 -1.12 23.84
C GLN A 860 -34.19 -0.25 25.05
N ALA A 861 -33.25 0.59 25.50
CA ALA A 861 -33.48 1.53 26.60
C ALA A 861 -34.58 2.54 26.23
N GLN A 862 -34.60 3.02 24.98
CA GLN A 862 -35.67 3.88 24.46
C GLN A 862 -37.01 3.15 24.42
N ALA A 863 -37.06 1.93 23.88
CA ALA A 863 -38.28 1.12 23.80
C ALA A 863 -38.88 0.80 25.18
N LYS A 864 -38.04 0.73 26.22
CA LYS A 864 -38.45 0.49 27.62
C LYS A 864 -38.64 1.77 28.45
N ASN A 865 -38.61 2.96 27.82
CA ASN A 865 -38.73 4.27 28.49
C ASN A 865 -37.65 4.53 29.57
N LEU A 866 -36.45 3.96 29.42
CA LEU A 866 -35.31 4.18 30.31
C LEU A 866 -34.50 5.42 29.88
N THR A 867 -35.10 6.61 29.97
CA THR A 867 -34.56 7.86 29.40
C THR A 867 -33.18 8.24 29.95
N ALA A 868 -32.91 7.98 31.24
CA ALA A 868 -31.62 8.27 31.86
C ALA A 868 -30.49 7.40 31.30
N LEU A 869 -30.77 6.11 31.07
CA LEU A 869 -29.82 5.17 30.48
C LEU A 869 -29.56 5.51 29.02
N HIS A 870 -30.62 5.74 28.23
CA HIS A 870 -30.50 6.12 26.83
C HIS A 870 -29.61 7.38 26.67
N ARG A 871 -29.86 8.43 27.47
CA ARG A 871 -29.05 9.65 27.44
C ARG A 871 -27.58 9.40 27.79
N ARG A 872 -27.31 8.52 28.77
CA ARG A 872 -25.95 8.17 29.19
C ARG A 872 -25.19 7.44 28.08
N ILE A 873 -25.84 6.54 27.36
CA ILE A 873 -25.23 5.82 26.22
C ILE A 873 -24.92 6.79 25.08
N GLN A 874 -25.88 7.66 24.72
CA GLN A 874 -25.69 8.67 23.68
C GLN A 874 -24.53 9.63 24.00
N ALA A 875 -24.42 10.08 25.24
CA ALA A 875 -23.29 10.91 25.68
C ALA A 875 -21.93 10.18 25.57
N ALA A 876 -21.89 8.88 25.89
CA ALA A 876 -20.68 8.08 25.73
C ALA A 876 -20.30 7.88 24.27
N LEU A 877 -21.29 7.69 23.38
CA LEU A 877 -21.10 7.57 21.93
C LEU A 877 -20.66 8.88 21.28
N ALA A 878 -21.04 10.05 21.81
CA ALA A 878 -20.61 11.34 21.28
C ALA A 878 -19.14 11.70 21.56
N THR A 879 -18.48 10.97 22.47
CA THR A 879 -17.06 11.22 22.81
C THR A 879 -16.14 10.57 21.77
N SER A 880 -15.13 11.30 21.27
CA SER A 880 -14.17 10.77 20.30
C SER A 880 -13.24 9.70 20.92
N CYS A 881 -12.98 8.63 20.17
CA CYS A 881 -11.97 7.64 20.51
C CYS A 881 -10.64 8.07 19.85
N SER A 882 -9.62 8.38 20.65
CA SER A 882 -8.28 8.67 20.11
C SER A 882 -7.68 7.42 19.48
N ALA A 883 -7.27 7.49 18.21
CA ALA A 883 -6.48 6.44 17.57
C ALA A 883 -5.12 6.33 18.29
N GLY A 884 -4.84 5.16 18.88
CA GLY A 884 -3.56 4.89 19.54
C GLY A 884 -3.66 4.73 21.05
N LYS A 885 -4.12 3.55 21.47
CA LYS A 885 -3.72 2.78 22.67
C LYS A 885 -4.76 1.69 22.90
N GLN A 886 -4.70 0.66 22.06
CA GLN A 886 -5.23 -0.65 22.40
C GLN A 886 -4.18 -1.32 23.29
N GLY A 887 -4.58 -1.83 24.45
CA GLY A 887 -3.71 -2.48 25.41
C GLY A 887 -4.44 -3.61 26.11
#